data_AF-A0A364N0H7-F1
#
_entry.id   AF-A0A364N0H7-F1
#
_cell.length_a   1.000
_cell.length_b   1.000
_cell.length_c   1.000
_cell.angle_alpha   90.00
_cell.angle_beta   90.00
_cell.angle_gamma   90.00
#
_symmetry.space_group_name_H-M   'P 1'
#
loop_
_entity.id
_entity.type
_entity.pdbx_description
1 polymer ?
#
loop_
_entity_poly.entity_id
_entity_poly.type
_entity_poly.pdbx_seq_one_letter_code
_entity_poly.pdbx_strand_id
1 'polypeptide(L)'
;MASAVEKPSAHGVEHASDASVDAAVAFEEGKDQASTGDGVICTDADSKRILRKTDIWMLSLLCMVYFLQSADKGIIGLTAVYGLREDAHLTGNDYSNIGNIGYYAQLGVQPIAAWVLVKLRYRHVLPVIITCWGISVAGGLGGSTNYAGLLASRFFLGAFEAAVIPLFSMITIAFYRRSEQPFRVACWYSCYGLSTLISAPIVYGFGRINSPHLYRYQVVYLFFGLMTIVIGLITYWWAHDSPGEARYLSPEDRLKAVERVKANQQGIVSHKFNWGHVAEAVTEPKYWLYMIMVIAVNAGASVSSVFGAIILQDLAGFSADQAVLLNMPFGALQFISILLASWLAYRFKRKSPFLLGLVTIVIVGVALLVGLPKTESNQSGLLVGYYLIAFVYAINPLLISWMGANCAGQTKKAIYYTSFNAGNSIGNIITPYIFDKKFKPQYVNALKGILAIWCILWGVVVAQFFLIIWMQKKKADQREAAGLPRNPVDYSMSGHYHEADADVHGENGLQDMTDKQNIYFQYLLHSLVRLPGVTLQNWFQSAQFRMITRAQRLFGYLLIPCVSVLLYNILHVYLPSPIHPMSAQNTSQEVATALLAELGFRLETLERIQSLWAGYGEISRVIASVSPASHSEESHSFVLKLVTPPPTKANDEGHTRKILSYRVEQYFYTHLAPLMPESLPVAKCLVNRNEQNKDGTSVTAMLLSDLRQQYPIAGEKPGALSPTQVLAALDWLSGFHGFWWPRAKSLKSSSLVLPPLEEVQRDGQVTVDKTVWLNGGYTYLATRRKEYTSLAKDYDAEWNEPLTDWVDGEEVSIAEIAAAFLAPKTSGRSPIEGYQTLIHGDVKSENLFTTSSGNEVAFYDFQYTGLGLGVCDLAKFFTCSVPLNMLVADQHVPRELSMQDGEQKLLRRYWKRLQEVGKQEYNWAIFVRHWETALVDWLRFQASWGFWGNTEWLEARVRSILKDQDWRDALISNVDKASISQSD
;
A
#
# COMPACT_ATOMS: atom_id res chain seq x y z
N MET A 1 60.46 -4.23 -54.48
CA MET A 1 59.20 -4.71 -55.08
C MET A 1 58.63 -5.77 -54.15
N ALA A 2 57.41 -5.52 -53.67
CA ALA A 2 56.44 -6.41 -53.01
C ALA A 2 56.92 -7.46 -51.99
N SER A 3 56.44 -7.30 -50.75
CA SER A 3 56.43 -8.31 -49.69
C SER A 3 55.04 -8.93 -49.55
N ALA A 4 55.00 -10.11 -48.93
CA ALA A 4 53.87 -10.86 -48.39
C ALA A 4 53.29 -11.94 -49.34
N VAL A 5 52.82 -13.11 -48.91
CA VAL A 5 52.26 -13.57 -47.62
C VAL A 5 52.48 -15.09 -47.50
N GLU A 6 52.77 -15.62 -46.31
CA GLU A 6 52.66 -17.05 -45.97
C GLU A 6 51.47 -17.29 -45.01
N LYS A 7 50.71 -18.36 -45.29
CA LYS A 7 49.75 -19.08 -44.42
C LYS A 7 50.47 -20.34 -43.90
N PRO A 8 50.08 -21.06 -42.80
CA PRO A 8 48.69 -21.55 -42.58
C PRO A 8 48.21 -21.86 -41.12
N SER A 9 46.87 -22.11 -41.00
CA SER A 9 46.02 -22.94 -40.07
C SER A 9 46.35 -23.09 -38.57
N ALA A 10 45.44 -23.27 -37.60
CA ALA A 10 43.97 -23.22 -37.43
C ALA A 10 43.68 -23.45 -35.93
N HIS A 11 42.65 -22.83 -35.33
CA HIS A 11 41.66 -23.46 -34.43
C HIS A 11 40.77 -22.45 -33.67
N GLY A 12 39.46 -22.74 -33.68
CA GLY A 12 38.54 -22.46 -32.59
C GLY A 12 37.69 -21.18 -32.67
N VAL A 13 36.55 -21.22 -33.36
CA VAL A 13 35.32 -20.52 -32.93
C VAL A 13 34.09 -21.29 -33.43
N GLU A 14 33.27 -21.76 -32.49
CA GLU A 14 31.95 -22.34 -32.69
C GLU A 14 30.90 -21.29 -33.10
N HIS A 15 29.91 -21.77 -33.85
CA HIS A 15 28.68 -21.14 -34.30
C HIS A 15 28.12 -19.98 -33.44
N ALA A 16 28.15 -18.76 -34.01
CA ALA A 16 27.21 -17.68 -33.70
C ALA A 16 26.43 -17.33 -34.99
N SER A 17 25.11 -17.22 -34.87
CA SER A 17 24.14 -17.23 -35.96
C SER A 17 24.18 -16.02 -36.91
N ASP A 18 23.93 -16.29 -38.20
CA ASP A 18 23.90 -15.38 -39.35
C ASP A 18 23.02 -14.12 -39.18
N ALA A 19 22.08 -14.09 -38.22
CA ALA A 19 21.19 -12.95 -37.99
C ALA A 19 21.87 -11.68 -37.45
N SER A 20 23.09 -11.78 -36.93
CA SER A 20 23.85 -10.65 -36.39
C SER A 20 24.62 -9.86 -37.47
N VAL A 21 24.92 -10.49 -38.61
CA VAL A 21 25.62 -9.87 -39.74
C VAL A 21 24.66 -8.99 -40.54
N ASP A 22 23.42 -9.43 -40.74
CA ASP A 22 22.39 -8.66 -41.46
C ASP A 22 21.97 -7.35 -40.75
N ALA A 23 22.18 -7.25 -39.43
CA ALA A 23 21.90 -6.04 -38.65
C ALA A 23 22.95 -4.94 -38.87
N ALA A 24 24.20 -5.33 -39.14
CA ALA A 24 25.23 -4.40 -39.59
C ALA A 24 24.98 -4.01 -41.05
N VAL A 25 24.58 -4.96 -41.90
CA VAL A 25 24.34 -4.73 -43.33
C VAL A 25 23.15 -3.80 -43.59
N ALA A 26 22.02 -3.88 -42.88
CA ALA A 26 20.89 -2.96 -43.10
C ALA A 26 21.15 -1.51 -42.64
N PHE A 27 22.02 -1.32 -41.64
CA PHE A 27 22.46 0.00 -41.18
C PHE A 27 23.64 0.53 -42.02
N GLU A 28 24.46 -0.37 -42.60
CA GLU A 28 25.50 -0.05 -43.57
C GLU A 28 24.94 0.22 -44.97
N GLU A 29 23.87 -0.44 -45.43
CA GLU A 29 23.20 -0.15 -46.70
C GLU A 29 22.63 1.29 -46.73
N GLY A 30 22.20 1.80 -45.57
CA GLY A 30 21.82 3.21 -45.39
C GLY A 30 23.01 4.18 -45.30
N LYS A 31 24.21 3.68 -44.97
CA LYS A 31 25.48 4.45 -45.02
C LYS A 31 26.02 4.52 -46.45
N ASP A 32 25.99 3.41 -47.19
CA ASP A 32 26.56 3.34 -48.54
C ASP A 32 25.76 4.18 -49.54
N GLN A 33 24.43 4.24 -49.43
CA GLN A 33 23.60 5.13 -50.27
C GLN A 33 23.69 6.63 -49.88
N ALA A 34 24.13 6.95 -48.66
CA ALA A 34 24.36 8.33 -48.22
C ALA A 34 25.78 8.83 -48.54
N SER A 35 26.69 7.92 -48.93
CA SER A 35 28.08 8.24 -49.25
C SER A 35 28.32 8.66 -50.70
N THR A 36 27.32 8.53 -51.58
CA THR A 36 27.39 9.01 -52.96
C THR A 36 26.97 10.48 -53.06
N GLY A 37 27.92 11.39 -52.85
CA GLY A 37 28.20 12.47 -53.81
C GLY A 37 27.39 13.77 -53.83
N ASP A 38 26.25 13.91 -53.17
CA ASP A 38 25.58 15.22 -53.02
C ASP A 38 24.96 15.34 -51.62
N GLY A 39 25.36 16.35 -50.86
CA GLY A 39 24.80 16.63 -49.53
C GLY A 39 23.29 16.85 -49.63
N VAL A 40 22.49 15.91 -49.14
CA VAL A 40 21.04 16.00 -49.17
C VAL A 40 20.58 17.07 -48.17
N ILE A 41 20.47 18.33 -48.63
CA ILE A 41 20.01 19.45 -47.80
C ILE A 41 18.51 19.30 -47.52
N CYS A 42 18.14 19.03 -46.27
CA CYS A 42 16.75 18.99 -45.83
C CYS A 42 16.24 20.43 -45.57
N THR A 43 15.46 20.98 -46.50
CA THR A 43 14.82 22.30 -46.29
C THR A 43 13.70 22.24 -45.25
N ASP A 44 13.40 23.36 -44.58
CA ASP A 44 12.29 23.45 -43.60
C ASP A 44 10.92 23.07 -44.22
N ALA A 45 10.75 23.30 -45.52
CA ALA A 45 9.55 22.93 -46.28
C ALA A 45 9.45 21.40 -46.49
N ASP A 46 10.55 20.75 -46.91
CA ASP A 46 10.64 19.29 -47.02
C ASP A 46 10.41 18.64 -45.65
N SER A 47 10.99 19.22 -44.60
CA SER A 47 10.77 18.82 -43.21
C SER A 47 9.28 18.78 -42.84
N LYS A 48 8.51 19.83 -43.15
CA LYS A 48 7.07 19.86 -42.85
C LYS A 48 6.28 18.87 -43.71
N ARG A 49 6.65 18.66 -44.97
CA ARG A 49 5.99 17.69 -45.86
C ARG A 49 6.18 16.25 -45.36
N ILE A 50 7.43 15.86 -45.07
CA ILE A 50 7.77 14.53 -44.56
C ILE A 50 7.06 14.28 -43.23
N LEU A 51 7.06 15.27 -42.33
CA LEU A 51 6.35 15.19 -41.05
C LEU A 51 4.85 14.90 -41.23
N ARG A 52 4.17 15.61 -42.13
CA ARG A 52 2.74 15.38 -42.41
C ARG A 52 2.47 13.99 -42.96
N LYS A 53 3.31 13.49 -43.88
CA LYS A 53 3.19 12.12 -44.39
C LYS A 53 3.38 11.10 -43.26
N THR A 54 4.41 11.25 -42.44
CA THR A 54 4.66 10.38 -41.28
C THR A 54 3.51 10.45 -40.27
N ASP A 55 2.96 11.62 -39.98
CA ASP A 55 1.78 11.77 -39.12
C ASP A 55 0.55 11.03 -39.70
N ILE A 56 0.29 11.12 -41.01
CA ILE A 56 -0.86 10.42 -41.64
C ILE A 56 -0.74 8.90 -41.53
N TRP A 57 0.45 8.33 -41.70
CA TRP A 57 0.63 6.87 -41.72
C TRP A 57 0.95 6.30 -40.33
N MET A 58 2.01 6.80 -39.70
CA MET A 58 2.49 6.25 -38.43
C MET A 58 1.67 6.73 -37.25
N LEU A 59 1.40 8.04 -37.13
CA LEU A 59 0.62 8.54 -35.99
C LEU A 59 -0.81 7.99 -36.03
N SER A 60 -1.44 7.91 -37.21
CA SER A 60 -2.77 7.30 -37.34
C SER A 60 -2.78 5.83 -36.93
N LEU A 61 -1.75 5.06 -37.28
CA LEU A 61 -1.60 3.67 -36.85
C LEU A 61 -1.49 3.58 -35.31
N LEU A 62 -0.63 4.40 -34.70
CA LEU A 62 -0.46 4.44 -33.24
C LEU A 62 -1.78 4.84 -32.56
N CYS A 63 -2.48 5.84 -33.09
CA CYS A 63 -3.79 6.28 -32.61
C CYS A 63 -4.85 5.17 -32.70
N MET A 64 -4.91 4.45 -33.83
CA MET A 64 -5.88 3.38 -34.05
C MET A 64 -5.66 2.20 -33.09
N VAL A 65 -4.41 1.78 -32.91
CA VAL A 65 -4.07 0.68 -32.00
C VAL A 65 -4.27 1.11 -30.54
N TYR A 66 -3.90 2.34 -30.16
CA TYR A 66 -4.14 2.82 -28.79
C TYR A 66 -5.63 2.99 -28.48
N PHE A 67 -6.43 3.40 -29.48
CA PHE A 67 -7.89 3.45 -29.38
C PHE A 67 -8.48 2.09 -29.05
N LEU A 68 -8.05 1.04 -29.76
CA LEU A 68 -8.46 -0.34 -29.48
C LEU A 68 -8.02 -0.78 -28.07
N GLN A 69 -6.80 -0.44 -27.68
CA GLN A 69 -6.25 -0.84 -26.38
C GLN A 69 -7.06 -0.24 -25.25
N SER A 70 -7.41 1.04 -25.39
CA SER A 70 -8.28 1.71 -24.45
C SER A 70 -9.69 1.11 -24.45
N ALA A 71 -10.20 0.70 -25.62
CA ALA A 71 -11.54 0.14 -25.74
C ALA A 71 -11.62 -1.20 -25.00
N ASP A 72 -10.67 -2.10 -25.25
CA ASP A 72 -10.64 -3.44 -24.65
C ASP A 72 -10.49 -3.42 -23.12
N LYS A 73 -9.78 -2.42 -22.59
CA LYS A 73 -9.73 -2.15 -21.14
C LYS A 73 -11.03 -1.57 -20.59
N GLY A 74 -11.67 -0.65 -21.32
CA GLY A 74 -12.88 0.05 -20.87
C GLY A 74 -14.16 -0.77 -20.95
N ILE A 75 -14.24 -1.72 -21.89
CA ILE A 75 -15.46 -2.52 -22.14
C ILE A 75 -15.89 -3.32 -20.91
N ILE A 76 -14.97 -3.76 -20.04
CA ILE A 76 -15.35 -4.47 -18.80
C ILE A 76 -16.18 -3.61 -17.84
N GLY A 77 -15.91 -2.29 -17.79
CA GLY A 77 -16.67 -1.34 -16.99
C GLY A 77 -18.04 -1.07 -17.60
N LEU A 78 -18.09 -0.91 -18.93
CA LEU A 78 -19.35 -0.64 -19.66
C LEU A 78 -20.28 -1.87 -19.72
N THR A 79 -19.73 -3.08 -19.84
CA THR A 79 -20.51 -4.33 -19.89
C THR A 79 -20.93 -4.84 -18.51
N ALA A 80 -20.32 -4.35 -17.42
CA ALA A 80 -20.72 -4.70 -16.05
C ALA A 80 -22.16 -4.32 -15.73
N VAL A 81 -22.67 -3.26 -16.35
CA VAL A 81 -24.03 -2.74 -16.20
C VAL A 81 -25.05 -3.60 -16.98
N TYR A 82 -24.60 -4.39 -17.96
CA TYR A 82 -25.42 -5.29 -18.77
C TYR A 82 -25.43 -6.75 -18.27
N GLY A 83 -25.27 -6.97 -16.96
CA GLY A 83 -25.46 -8.29 -16.35
C GLY A 83 -24.24 -9.20 -16.35
N LEU A 84 -23.04 -8.74 -16.75
CA LEU A 84 -21.80 -9.54 -16.75
C LEU A 84 -21.54 -10.26 -15.41
N ARG A 85 -21.91 -9.64 -14.28
CA ARG A 85 -21.72 -10.23 -12.94
C ARG A 85 -22.70 -11.37 -12.66
N GLU A 86 -23.92 -11.26 -13.15
CA GLU A 86 -25.00 -12.23 -12.94
C GLU A 86 -24.86 -13.40 -13.92
N ASP A 87 -24.65 -13.10 -15.21
CA ASP A 87 -24.56 -14.07 -16.30
C ASP A 87 -23.29 -14.95 -16.23
N ALA A 88 -22.20 -14.44 -15.64
CA ALA A 88 -20.95 -15.20 -15.48
C ALA A 88 -20.73 -15.73 -14.04
N HIS A 89 -21.76 -15.68 -13.19
CA HIS A 89 -21.74 -16.17 -11.81
C HIS A 89 -20.56 -15.65 -10.95
N LEU A 90 -20.25 -14.36 -11.05
CA LEU A 90 -19.10 -13.76 -10.36
C LEU A 90 -19.42 -13.49 -8.88
N THR A 91 -18.74 -14.17 -7.96
CA THR A 91 -18.95 -14.04 -6.51
C THR A 91 -17.87 -13.16 -5.86
N GLY A 92 -18.13 -12.62 -4.66
CA GLY A 92 -17.08 -11.91 -3.89
C GLY A 92 -16.27 -10.86 -4.68
N ASN A 93 -14.96 -11.06 -4.75
CA ASN A 93 -13.98 -10.21 -5.45
C ASN A 93 -13.68 -10.64 -6.90
N ASP A 94 -14.42 -11.59 -7.46
CA ASP A 94 -14.14 -12.17 -8.78
C ASP A 94 -14.13 -11.12 -9.90
N TYR A 95 -15.06 -10.15 -9.86
CA TYR A 95 -15.09 -9.04 -10.81
C TYR A 95 -13.82 -8.17 -10.72
N SER A 96 -13.38 -7.84 -9.50
CA SER A 96 -12.15 -7.07 -9.27
C SER A 96 -10.91 -7.87 -9.69
N ASN A 97 -10.89 -9.18 -9.46
CA ASN A 97 -9.81 -10.07 -9.88
C ASN A 97 -9.71 -10.18 -11.41
N ILE A 98 -10.84 -10.31 -12.12
CA ILE A 98 -10.88 -10.27 -13.60
C ILE A 98 -10.40 -8.91 -14.13
N GLY A 99 -10.74 -7.82 -13.44
CA GLY A 99 -10.23 -6.47 -13.77
C GLY A 99 -8.72 -6.34 -13.55
N ASN A 100 -8.18 -6.99 -12.53
CA ASN A 100 -6.78 -6.85 -12.10
C ASN A 100 -5.81 -7.83 -12.79
N ILE A 101 -6.26 -9.01 -13.22
CA ILE A 101 -5.39 -10.07 -13.77
C ILE A 101 -4.59 -9.62 -15.00
N GLY A 102 -5.18 -8.76 -15.83
CA GLY A 102 -4.46 -8.18 -16.98
C GLY A 102 -3.28 -7.31 -16.56
N TYR A 103 -3.40 -6.57 -15.46
CA TYR A 103 -2.31 -5.75 -14.92
C TYR A 103 -1.23 -6.59 -14.23
N TYR A 104 -1.59 -7.69 -13.56
CA TYR A 104 -0.62 -8.67 -13.05
C TYR A 104 0.19 -9.31 -14.19
N ALA A 105 -0.48 -9.69 -15.29
CA ALA A 105 0.18 -10.22 -16.47
C ALA A 105 1.13 -9.19 -17.10
N GLN A 106 0.73 -7.92 -17.19
CA GLN A 106 1.59 -6.83 -17.69
C GLN A 106 2.86 -6.66 -16.85
N LEU A 107 2.76 -6.72 -15.52
CA LEU A 107 3.91 -6.64 -14.62
C LEU A 107 4.86 -7.83 -14.82
N GLY A 108 4.33 -9.06 -14.92
CA GLY A 108 5.13 -10.26 -15.10
C GLY A 108 5.83 -10.32 -16.46
N VAL A 109 5.18 -9.85 -17.52
CA VAL A 109 5.70 -9.93 -18.90
C VAL A 109 6.60 -8.74 -19.25
N GLN A 110 6.64 -7.67 -18.45
CA GLN A 110 7.47 -6.49 -18.71
C GLN A 110 8.96 -6.77 -19.00
N PRO A 111 9.66 -7.63 -18.23
CA PRO A 111 11.06 -7.96 -18.53
C PRO A 111 11.23 -8.69 -19.87
N ILE A 112 10.28 -9.57 -20.20
CA ILE A 112 10.27 -10.31 -21.48
C ILE A 112 9.98 -9.36 -22.63
N ALA A 113 9.00 -8.46 -22.47
CA ALA A 113 8.69 -7.42 -23.44
C ALA A 113 9.90 -6.52 -23.70
N ALA A 114 10.61 -6.10 -22.66
CA ALA A 114 11.84 -5.32 -22.79
C ALA A 114 12.93 -6.06 -23.59
N TRP A 115 13.10 -7.36 -23.35
CA TRP A 115 14.03 -8.20 -24.11
C TRP A 115 13.63 -8.36 -25.58
N VAL A 116 12.35 -8.64 -25.85
CA VAL A 116 11.77 -8.76 -27.20
C VAL A 116 11.98 -7.48 -28.00
N LEU A 117 11.75 -6.32 -27.39
CA LEU A 117 11.88 -5.00 -28.03
C LEU A 117 13.32 -4.67 -28.44
N VAL A 118 14.31 -5.29 -27.79
CA VAL A 118 15.73 -5.08 -28.12
C VAL A 118 16.24 -6.06 -29.17
N LYS A 119 15.70 -7.29 -29.18
CA LYS A 119 16.18 -8.40 -30.04
C LYS A 119 15.43 -8.54 -31.36
N LEU A 120 14.16 -8.14 -31.42
CA LEU A 120 13.29 -8.40 -32.57
C LEU A 120 12.85 -7.10 -33.26
N ARG A 121 12.75 -7.17 -34.60
CA ARG A 121 12.24 -6.07 -35.42
C ARG A 121 10.75 -5.85 -35.14
N TYR A 122 10.38 -4.61 -34.86
CA TYR A 122 9.03 -4.30 -34.38
C TYR A 122 7.96 -4.46 -35.46
N ARG A 123 8.33 -4.40 -36.74
CA ARG A 123 7.47 -4.66 -37.90
C ARG A 123 6.83 -6.05 -37.87
N HIS A 124 7.53 -7.04 -37.32
CA HIS A 124 7.01 -8.40 -37.19
C HIS A 124 6.33 -8.64 -35.84
N VAL A 125 6.86 -8.03 -34.78
CA VAL A 125 6.33 -8.21 -33.42
C VAL A 125 4.98 -7.52 -33.25
N LEU A 126 4.84 -6.26 -33.70
CA LEU A 126 3.64 -5.45 -33.48
C LEU A 126 2.35 -6.09 -34.05
N PRO A 127 2.32 -6.62 -35.29
CA PRO A 127 1.15 -7.29 -35.83
C PRO A 127 0.79 -8.56 -35.07
N VAL A 128 1.79 -9.38 -34.73
CA VAL A 128 1.58 -10.64 -34.00
C VAL A 128 0.97 -10.37 -32.63
N ILE A 129 1.51 -9.42 -31.86
CA ILE A 129 0.98 -9.11 -30.53
C ILE A 129 -0.44 -8.53 -30.61
N ILE A 130 -0.75 -7.68 -31.59
CA ILE A 130 -2.10 -7.12 -31.77
C ILE A 130 -3.08 -8.22 -32.20
N THR A 131 -2.70 -9.10 -33.11
CA THR A 131 -3.56 -10.20 -33.55
C THR A 131 -3.80 -11.21 -32.42
N CYS A 132 -2.77 -11.61 -31.67
CA CYS A 132 -2.91 -12.50 -30.50
C CYS A 132 -3.75 -11.85 -29.37
N TRP A 133 -3.58 -10.55 -29.15
CA TRP A 133 -4.44 -9.76 -28.29
C TRP A 133 -5.90 -9.82 -28.78
N GLY A 134 -6.17 -9.50 -30.05
CA GLY A 134 -7.52 -9.55 -30.60
C GLY A 134 -8.17 -10.94 -30.52
N ILE A 135 -7.40 -12.01 -30.72
CA ILE A 135 -7.85 -13.40 -30.53
C ILE A 135 -8.23 -13.66 -29.06
N SER A 136 -7.47 -13.14 -28.10
CA SER A 136 -7.76 -13.27 -26.67
C SER A 136 -9.07 -12.55 -26.30
N VAL A 137 -9.38 -11.43 -26.96
CA VAL A 137 -10.65 -10.70 -26.77
C VAL A 137 -11.82 -11.40 -27.47
N ALA A 138 -11.69 -11.71 -28.76
CA ALA A 138 -12.78 -12.32 -29.53
C ALA A 138 -13.05 -13.79 -29.12
N GLY A 139 -12.01 -14.62 -29.08
CA GLY A 139 -12.11 -16.05 -28.80
C GLY A 139 -12.17 -16.37 -27.31
N GLY A 140 -11.40 -15.64 -26.50
CA GLY A 140 -11.33 -15.85 -25.05
C GLY A 140 -12.49 -15.18 -24.30
N LEU A 141 -12.58 -13.85 -24.34
CA LEU A 141 -13.60 -13.09 -23.60
C LEU A 141 -15.01 -13.20 -24.21
N GLY A 142 -15.12 -13.27 -25.54
CA GLY A 142 -16.40 -13.48 -26.23
C GLY A 142 -16.96 -14.89 -26.07
N GLY A 143 -16.10 -15.91 -25.95
CA GLY A 143 -16.50 -17.32 -25.84
C GLY A 143 -16.65 -17.86 -24.41
N SER A 144 -16.13 -17.14 -23.40
CA SER A 144 -16.17 -17.59 -22.01
C SER A 144 -17.51 -17.28 -21.35
N THR A 145 -18.02 -18.25 -20.58
CA THR A 145 -19.23 -18.12 -19.73
C THR A 145 -18.93 -18.33 -18.24
N ASN A 146 -17.68 -18.61 -17.88
CA ASN A 146 -17.26 -18.92 -16.52
C ASN A 146 -16.10 -18.03 -16.05
N TYR A 147 -15.91 -17.97 -14.73
CA TYR A 147 -14.84 -17.17 -14.11
C TYR A 147 -13.44 -17.53 -14.65
N ALA A 148 -13.14 -18.82 -14.78
CA ALA A 148 -11.81 -19.28 -15.21
C ALA A 148 -11.48 -18.86 -16.65
N GLY A 149 -12.43 -18.95 -17.58
CA GLY A 149 -12.26 -18.55 -18.98
C GLY A 149 -12.08 -17.03 -19.10
N LEU A 150 -12.88 -16.24 -18.37
CA LEU A 150 -12.74 -14.78 -18.31
C LEU A 150 -11.38 -14.37 -17.73
N LEU A 151 -10.93 -15.06 -16.68
CA LEU A 151 -9.64 -14.79 -16.02
C LEU A 151 -8.45 -15.12 -16.94
N ALA A 152 -8.44 -16.30 -17.57
CA ALA A 152 -7.37 -16.73 -18.48
C ALA A 152 -7.28 -15.80 -19.70
N SER A 153 -8.41 -15.47 -20.30
CA SER A 153 -8.47 -14.60 -21.48
C SER A 153 -7.97 -13.19 -21.17
N ARG A 154 -8.30 -12.65 -19.98
CA ARG A 154 -7.79 -11.36 -19.49
C ARG A 154 -6.30 -11.40 -19.13
N PHE A 155 -5.79 -12.53 -18.66
CA PHE A 155 -4.35 -12.71 -18.44
C PHE A 155 -3.57 -12.61 -19.76
N PHE A 156 -3.99 -13.36 -20.79
CA PHE A 156 -3.33 -13.31 -22.11
C PHE A 156 -3.47 -11.96 -22.79
N LEU A 157 -4.64 -11.33 -22.70
CA LEU A 157 -4.86 -9.93 -23.11
C LEU A 157 -3.81 -9.00 -22.48
N GLY A 158 -3.66 -9.06 -21.15
CA GLY A 158 -2.66 -8.26 -20.43
C GLY A 158 -1.23 -8.55 -20.87
N ALA A 159 -0.87 -9.83 -21.04
CA ALA A 159 0.44 -10.26 -21.49
C ALA A 159 0.81 -9.69 -22.87
N PHE A 160 -0.09 -9.76 -23.86
CA PHE A 160 0.17 -9.25 -25.21
C PHE A 160 0.20 -7.72 -25.27
N GLU A 161 -0.61 -7.04 -24.46
CA GLU A 161 -0.63 -5.57 -24.40
C GLU A 161 0.61 -4.95 -23.72
N ALA A 162 1.34 -5.72 -22.91
CA ALA A 162 2.41 -5.20 -22.05
C ALA A 162 3.51 -4.45 -22.82
N ALA A 163 3.78 -4.85 -24.07
CA ALA A 163 4.83 -4.30 -24.91
C ALA A 163 4.41 -3.04 -25.70
N VAL A 164 3.11 -2.72 -25.76
CA VAL A 164 2.57 -1.70 -26.70
C VAL A 164 3.05 -0.30 -26.36
N ILE A 165 2.93 0.16 -25.10
CA ILE A 165 3.33 1.52 -24.70
C ILE A 165 4.85 1.77 -24.88
N PRO A 166 5.75 0.86 -24.42
CA PRO A 166 7.18 1.01 -24.68
C PRO A 166 7.49 1.04 -26.18
N LEU A 167 6.83 0.18 -26.97
CA LEU A 167 7.03 0.13 -28.41
C LEU A 167 6.61 1.42 -29.10
N PHE A 168 5.48 2.00 -28.70
CA PHE A 168 4.99 3.27 -29.25
C PHE A 168 5.94 4.42 -28.92
N SER A 169 6.51 4.40 -27.73
CA SER A 169 7.50 5.38 -27.30
C SER A 169 8.77 5.28 -28.16
N MET A 170 9.25 4.06 -28.43
CA MET A 170 10.41 3.81 -29.30
C MET A 170 10.15 4.22 -30.75
N ILE A 171 8.99 3.85 -31.31
CA ILE A 171 8.58 4.28 -32.66
C ILE A 171 8.51 5.82 -32.74
N THR A 172 7.94 6.46 -31.71
CA THR A 172 7.85 7.92 -31.67
C THR A 172 9.24 8.57 -31.65
N ILE A 173 10.21 7.97 -30.94
CA ILE A 173 11.59 8.44 -30.92
C ILE A 173 12.28 8.24 -32.28
N ALA A 174 12.03 7.11 -32.96
CA ALA A 174 12.64 6.76 -34.23
C ALA A 174 12.16 7.63 -35.41
N PHE A 175 10.89 8.05 -35.41
CA PHE A 175 10.28 8.77 -36.54
C PHE A 175 10.18 10.29 -36.36
N TYR A 176 10.31 10.81 -35.13
CA TYR A 176 10.06 12.21 -34.82
C TYR A 176 11.23 12.92 -34.14
N ARG A 177 11.38 14.23 -34.43
CA ARG A 177 12.39 15.06 -33.75
C ARG A 177 12.03 15.31 -32.29
N ARG A 178 13.03 15.55 -31.45
CA ARG A 178 12.87 15.74 -29.99
C ARG A 178 11.83 16.81 -29.63
N SER A 179 11.75 17.89 -30.42
CA SER A 179 10.77 18.97 -30.26
C SER A 179 9.34 18.57 -30.66
N GLU A 180 9.19 17.55 -31.49
CA GLU A 180 7.93 17.08 -32.07
C GLU A 180 7.29 15.95 -31.25
N GLN A 181 8.12 15.14 -30.58
CA GLN A 181 7.71 13.95 -29.82
C GLN A 181 6.61 14.21 -28.77
N PRO A 182 6.68 15.26 -27.90
CA PRO A 182 5.69 15.44 -26.83
C PRO A 182 4.24 15.62 -27.34
N PHE A 183 4.07 16.31 -28.46
CA PHE A 183 2.75 16.52 -29.04
C PHE A 183 2.20 15.23 -29.66
N ARG A 184 3.04 14.41 -30.29
CA ARG A 184 2.61 13.12 -30.86
C ARG A 184 2.24 12.12 -29.77
N VAL A 185 3.01 12.11 -28.67
CA VAL A 185 2.66 11.37 -27.46
C VAL A 185 1.28 11.78 -26.97
N ALA A 186 0.99 13.08 -26.89
CA ALA A 186 -0.35 13.55 -26.52
C ALA A 186 -1.44 13.13 -27.51
N CYS A 187 -1.16 13.14 -28.83
CA CYS A 187 -2.11 12.73 -29.85
C CYS A 187 -2.54 11.27 -29.71
N TRP A 188 -1.61 10.32 -29.71
CA TRP A 188 -2.01 8.91 -29.56
C TRP A 188 -2.56 8.62 -28.17
N TYR A 189 -2.07 9.28 -27.11
CA TYR A 189 -2.62 9.11 -25.76
C TYR A 189 -4.06 9.65 -25.65
N SER A 190 -4.39 10.72 -26.41
CA SER A 190 -5.75 11.28 -26.45
C SER A 190 -6.79 10.31 -26.98
N CYS A 191 -6.37 9.30 -27.76
CA CYS A 191 -7.25 8.24 -28.24
C CYS A 191 -7.89 7.42 -27.10
N TYR A 192 -7.37 7.51 -25.87
CA TYR A 192 -8.06 7.00 -24.69
C TYR A 192 -9.46 7.64 -24.53
N GLY A 193 -9.54 8.97 -24.60
CA GLY A 193 -10.82 9.67 -24.49
C GLY A 193 -11.74 9.44 -25.69
N LEU A 194 -11.15 9.36 -26.89
CA LEU A 194 -11.89 9.03 -28.11
C LEU A 194 -12.49 7.63 -28.03
N SER A 195 -11.76 6.68 -27.47
CA SER A 195 -12.22 5.32 -27.20
C SER A 195 -13.41 5.29 -26.26
N THR A 196 -13.34 5.97 -25.11
CA THR A 196 -14.50 6.06 -24.21
C THR A 196 -15.72 6.73 -24.86
N LEU A 197 -15.50 7.77 -25.67
CA LEU A 197 -16.55 8.48 -26.40
C LEU A 197 -17.26 7.59 -27.43
N ILE A 198 -16.52 6.77 -28.18
CA ILE A 198 -17.08 5.94 -29.26
C ILE A 198 -17.56 4.58 -28.76
N SER A 199 -16.90 3.99 -27.76
CA SER A 199 -17.28 2.68 -27.23
C SER A 199 -18.60 2.70 -26.48
N ALA A 200 -18.95 3.80 -25.80
CA ALA A 200 -20.22 3.95 -25.08
C ALA A 200 -21.48 3.71 -25.95
N PRO A 201 -21.68 4.40 -27.09
CA PRO A 201 -22.85 4.16 -27.96
C PRO A 201 -22.81 2.79 -28.63
N ILE A 202 -21.62 2.25 -28.94
CA ILE A 202 -21.47 0.89 -29.49
C ILE A 202 -21.95 -0.15 -28.48
N VAL A 203 -21.49 -0.06 -27.23
CA VAL A 203 -21.92 -0.97 -26.15
C VAL A 203 -23.41 -0.82 -25.87
N TYR A 204 -23.95 0.40 -25.89
CA TYR A 204 -25.39 0.64 -25.75
C TYR A 204 -26.21 -0.02 -26.87
N GLY A 205 -25.75 0.07 -28.12
CA GLY A 205 -26.41 -0.57 -29.27
C GLY A 205 -26.39 -2.09 -29.18
N PHE A 206 -25.23 -2.68 -28.95
CA PHE A 206 -25.07 -4.14 -28.86
C PHE A 206 -25.64 -4.74 -27.58
N GLY A 207 -25.65 -4.00 -26.46
CA GLY A 207 -26.19 -4.45 -25.17
C GLY A 207 -27.69 -4.69 -25.17
N ARG A 208 -28.42 -4.25 -26.20
CA ARG A 208 -29.86 -4.47 -26.37
C ARG A 208 -30.21 -5.69 -27.23
N ILE A 209 -29.21 -6.33 -27.84
CA ILE A 209 -29.42 -7.53 -28.66
C ILE A 209 -29.66 -8.71 -27.72
N ASN A 210 -30.90 -9.22 -27.73
CA ASN A 210 -31.26 -10.43 -27.01
C ASN A 210 -31.13 -11.63 -27.97
N SER A 211 -30.16 -12.50 -27.73
CA SER A 211 -29.97 -13.75 -28.46
C SER A 211 -30.17 -14.95 -27.51
N PRO A 212 -30.81 -16.04 -27.95
CA PRO A 212 -30.90 -17.27 -27.16
C PRO A 212 -29.56 -18.02 -27.02
N HIS A 213 -28.55 -17.69 -27.84
CA HIS A 213 -27.27 -18.41 -27.88
C HIS A 213 -26.07 -17.63 -27.33
N LEU A 214 -26.19 -16.30 -27.16
CA LEU A 214 -25.08 -15.43 -26.72
C LEU A 214 -25.58 -14.43 -25.68
N TYR A 215 -24.79 -14.26 -24.61
CA TYR A 215 -25.03 -13.22 -23.61
C TYR A 215 -24.72 -11.83 -24.17
N ARG A 216 -25.38 -10.79 -23.62
CA ARG A 216 -25.27 -9.40 -24.11
C ARG A 216 -23.82 -8.88 -24.14
N TYR A 217 -23.03 -9.24 -23.14
CA TYR A 217 -21.62 -8.82 -23.06
C TYR A 217 -20.72 -9.53 -24.10
N GLN A 218 -21.04 -10.76 -24.49
CA GLN A 218 -20.23 -11.55 -25.43
C GLN A 218 -20.24 -10.92 -26.83
N VAL A 219 -21.38 -10.40 -27.28
CA VAL A 219 -21.51 -9.72 -28.57
C VAL A 219 -20.59 -8.49 -28.65
N VAL A 220 -20.49 -7.74 -27.54
CA VAL A 220 -19.62 -6.55 -27.45
C VAL A 220 -18.14 -6.96 -27.56
N TYR A 221 -17.70 -7.97 -26.81
CA TYR A 221 -16.33 -8.46 -26.88
C TYR A 221 -15.96 -9.02 -28.25
N LEU A 222 -16.91 -9.72 -28.90
CA LEU A 222 -16.69 -10.31 -30.21
C LEU A 222 -16.50 -9.23 -31.29
N PHE A 223 -17.29 -8.15 -31.24
CA PHE A 223 -17.15 -7.01 -32.14
C PHE A 223 -15.77 -6.33 -32.02
N PHE A 224 -15.38 -5.94 -30.80
CA PHE A 224 -14.10 -5.27 -30.58
C PHE A 224 -12.90 -6.18 -30.85
N GLY A 225 -12.98 -7.45 -30.43
CA GLY A 225 -11.91 -8.42 -30.68
C GLY A 225 -11.69 -8.71 -32.17
N LEU A 226 -12.75 -8.87 -32.97
CA LEU A 226 -12.63 -9.04 -34.43
C LEU A 226 -12.05 -7.80 -35.10
N MET A 227 -12.47 -6.61 -34.66
CA MET A 227 -11.91 -5.34 -35.14
C MET A 227 -10.41 -5.24 -34.82
N THR A 228 -9.99 -5.66 -33.62
CA THR A 228 -8.57 -5.73 -33.24
C THR A 228 -7.78 -6.73 -34.08
N ILE A 229 -8.35 -7.89 -34.42
CA ILE A 229 -7.70 -8.88 -35.31
C ILE A 229 -7.47 -8.28 -36.69
N VAL A 230 -8.48 -7.66 -37.29
CA VAL A 230 -8.37 -7.02 -38.62
C VAL A 230 -7.30 -5.93 -38.60
N ILE A 231 -7.30 -5.09 -37.57
CA ILE A 231 -6.30 -4.03 -37.41
C ILE A 231 -4.90 -4.60 -37.20
N GLY A 232 -4.74 -5.69 -36.45
CA GLY A 232 -3.46 -6.39 -36.29
C GLY A 232 -2.90 -6.87 -37.62
N LEU A 233 -3.75 -7.46 -38.48
CA LEU A 233 -3.36 -7.89 -39.83
C LEU A 233 -2.96 -6.72 -40.74
N ILE A 234 -3.73 -5.62 -40.70
CA ILE A 234 -3.40 -4.39 -41.46
C ILE A 234 -2.08 -3.77 -40.99
N THR A 235 -1.80 -3.85 -39.68
CA THR A 235 -0.59 -3.28 -39.07
C THR A 235 0.68 -3.87 -39.67
N TYR A 236 0.66 -5.12 -40.14
CA TYR A 236 1.81 -5.74 -40.82
C TYR A 236 2.23 -4.99 -42.10
N TRP A 237 1.28 -4.36 -42.79
CA TRP A 237 1.56 -3.61 -44.02
C TRP A 237 1.88 -2.14 -43.75
N TRP A 238 1.44 -1.59 -42.61
CA TRP A 238 1.62 -0.18 -42.26
C TRP A 238 2.82 0.08 -41.34
N ALA A 239 3.22 -0.86 -40.49
CA ALA A 239 4.36 -0.71 -39.58
C ALA A 239 5.72 -0.89 -40.29
N HIS A 240 6.67 0.01 -40.04
CA HIS A 240 7.99 0.04 -40.69
C HIS A 240 9.14 0.36 -39.71
N ASP A 241 10.28 -0.36 -39.82
CA ASP A 241 11.65 -0.27 -39.21
C ASP A 241 12.20 1.06 -38.62
N SER A 242 11.95 2.25 -39.15
CA SER A 242 12.61 2.56 -40.39
C SER A 242 12.02 3.77 -41.09
N PRO A 243 12.36 5.05 -40.79
CA PRO A 243 12.09 6.13 -41.75
C PRO A 243 12.74 5.84 -43.12
N GLY A 244 13.88 5.11 -43.13
CA GLY A 244 14.56 4.64 -44.33
C GLY A 244 13.88 3.47 -45.04
N GLU A 245 13.10 2.66 -44.31
CA GLU A 245 12.34 1.52 -44.88
C GLU A 245 10.87 1.86 -45.18
N ALA A 246 10.42 3.08 -44.86
CA ALA A 246 9.03 3.49 -44.95
C ALA A 246 8.51 3.47 -46.40
N ARG A 247 7.65 2.49 -46.73
CA ARG A 247 7.12 2.29 -48.09
C ARG A 247 6.31 3.47 -48.63
N TYR A 248 5.73 4.28 -47.73
CA TYR A 248 4.91 5.46 -48.07
C TYR A 248 5.74 6.74 -48.35
N LEU A 249 7.05 6.73 -48.08
CA LEU A 249 7.96 7.82 -48.47
C LEU A 249 8.64 7.50 -49.81
N SER A 250 8.85 8.52 -50.64
CA SER A 250 9.66 8.39 -51.86
C SER A 250 11.12 8.11 -51.49
N PRO A 251 11.93 7.50 -52.38
CA PRO A 251 13.34 7.25 -52.12
C PRO A 251 14.12 8.48 -51.65
N GLU A 252 13.85 9.64 -52.26
CA GLU A 252 14.44 10.93 -51.85
C GLU A 252 13.93 11.42 -50.48
N ASP A 253 12.62 11.29 -50.20
CA ASP A 253 12.04 11.69 -48.91
C ASP A 253 12.58 10.81 -47.76
N ARG A 254 12.95 9.55 -48.03
CA ARG A 254 13.54 8.62 -47.04
C ARG A 254 14.93 9.08 -46.59
N LEU A 255 15.79 9.45 -47.53
CA LEU A 255 17.12 9.98 -47.23
C LEU A 255 17.02 11.28 -46.41
N LYS A 256 16.13 12.19 -46.81
CA LYS A 256 15.83 13.43 -46.07
C LYS A 256 15.24 13.17 -44.68
N ALA A 257 14.45 12.10 -44.50
CA ALA A 257 13.86 11.72 -43.22
C ALA A 257 14.90 11.16 -42.25
N VAL A 258 15.85 10.35 -42.73
CA VAL A 258 16.96 9.82 -41.92
C VAL A 258 17.86 10.96 -41.43
N GLU A 259 18.26 11.87 -42.31
CA GLU A 259 19.12 13.00 -41.95
C GLU A 259 18.45 13.93 -40.91
N ARG A 260 17.15 14.19 -41.08
CA ARG A 260 16.33 14.96 -40.13
C ARG A 260 16.33 14.35 -38.71
N VAL A 261 16.29 13.03 -38.59
CA VAL A 261 16.27 12.34 -37.28
C VAL A 261 17.68 12.22 -36.70
N LYS A 262 18.70 12.11 -37.55
CA LYS A 262 20.13 12.09 -37.18
C LYS A 262 20.57 13.36 -36.47
N ALA A 263 19.99 14.51 -36.81
CA ALA A 263 20.19 15.80 -36.14
C ALA A 263 19.77 15.83 -34.65
N ASN A 264 19.06 14.81 -34.13
CA ASN A 264 18.62 14.79 -32.74
C ASN A 264 19.73 14.50 -31.71
N GLN A 265 20.94 14.11 -32.13
CA GLN A 265 22.08 13.78 -31.24
C GLN A 265 21.71 12.81 -30.09
N GLN A 266 20.80 11.84 -30.31
CA GLN A 266 20.36 10.89 -29.28
C GLN A 266 21.23 9.61 -29.18
N GLY A 267 22.45 9.68 -29.72
CA GLY A 267 23.36 8.54 -29.83
C GLY A 267 22.88 7.50 -30.86
N ILE A 268 23.83 6.82 -31.50
CA ILE A 268 23.54 5.56 -32.19
C ILE A 268 22.99 4.61 -31.13
N VAL A 269 21.90 3.88 -31.42
CA VAL A 269 21.32 2.88 -30.52
C VAL A 269 22.44 1.95 -30.05
N SER A 270 22.86 2.11 -28.79
CA SER A 270 23.89 1.27 -28.22
C SER A 270 23.19 0.02 -27.71
N HIS A 271 23.45 -1.12 -28.34
CA HIS A 271 22.92 -2.41 -27.89
C HIS A 271 23.58 -2.94 -26.60
N LYS A 272 24.41 -2.14 -25.91
CA LYS A 272 25.08 -2.51 -24.66
C LYS A 272 24.28 -2.03 -23.44
N PHE A 273 23.75 -2.97 -22.67
CA PHE A 273 23.05 -2.69 -21.42
C PHE A 273 24.04 -2.35 -20.31
N ASN A 274 24.02 -1.11 -19.81
CA ASN A 274 24.95 -0.64 -18.77
C ASN A 274 24.31 -0.72 -17.37
N TRP A 275 24.74 -1.68 -16.56
CA TRP A 275 24.30 -1.85 -15.17
C TRP A 275 24.60 -0.64 -14.27
N GLY A 276 25.62 0.15 -14.59
CA GLY A 276 25.91 1.40 -13.88
C GLY A 276 24.79 2.44 -14.04
N HIS A 277 24.16 2.51 -15.23
CA HIS A 277 23.02 3.41 -15.46
C HIS A 277 21.78 2.99 -14.64
N VAL A 278 21.64 1.68 -14.41
CA VAL A 278 20.57 1.10 -13.59
C VAL A 278 20.73 1.48 -12.12
N ALA A 279 21.92 1.24 -11.57
CA ALA A 279 22.24 1.60 -10.18
C ALA A 279 22.08 3.11 -9.96
N GLU A 280 22.48 3.93 -10.94
CA GLU A 280 22.28 5.38 -10.88
C GLU A 280 20.78 5.77 -10.91
N ALA A 281 19.95 5.13 -11.73
CA ALA A 281 18.50 5.42 -11.78
C ALA A 281 17.80 5.11 -10.45
N VAL A 282 18.07 3.94 -9.86
CA VAL A 282 17.36 3.45 -8.67
C VAL A 282 17.79 4.18 -7.39
N THR A 283 19.02 4.70 -7.35
CA THR A 283 19.53 5.48 -6.21
C THR A 283 19.06 6.94 -6.20
N GLU A 284 18.37 7.39 -7.25
CA GLU A 284 17.95 8.78 -7.37
C GLU A 284 16.58 9.08 -6.73
N PRO A 285 16.49 10.08 -5.84
CA PRO A 285 15.21 10.49 -5.26
C PRO A 285 14.17 10.92 -6.29
N LYS A 286 14.61 11.54 -7.41
CA LYS A 286 13.71 11.96 -8.50
C LYS A 286 12.96 10.80 -9.14
N TYR A 287 13.59 9.63 -9.22
CA TYR A 287 13.02 8.43 -9.82
C TYR A 287 11.85 7.91 -8.97
N TRP A 288 12.04 7.80 -7.65
CA TRP A 288 10.99 7.35 -6.73
C TRP A 288 9.80 8.31 -6.65
N LEU A 289 10.05 9.62 -6.68
CA LEU A 289 8.98 10.60 -6.73
C LEU A 289 8.18 10.50 -8.04
N TYR A 290 8.83 10.25 -9.19
CA TYR A 290 8.12 9.94 -10.43
C TYR A 290 7.29 8.67 -10.33
N MET A 291 7.83 7.60 -9.74
CA MET A 291 7.10 6.34 -9.52
C MET A 291 5.83 6.55 -8.68
N ILE A 292 5.95 7.26 -7.55
CA ILE A 292 4.81 7.58 -6.67
C ILE A 292 3.76 8.39 -7.42
N MET A 293 4.16 9.39 -8.21
CA MET A 293 3.22 10.18 -9.02
C MET A 293 2.44 9.31 -10.01
N VAL A 294 3.12 8.39 -10.71
CA VAL A 294 2.47 7.51 -11.69
C VAL A 294 1.51 6.53 -11.01
N ILE A 295 1.90 5.94 -9.88
CA ILE A 295 1.03 5.03 -9.11
C ILE A 295 -0.23 5.77 -8.65
N ALA A 296 -0.09 6.96 -8.06
CA ALA A 296 -1.22 7.73 -7.55
C ALA A 296 -2.18 8.18 -8.67
N VAL A 297 -1.65 8.64 -9.80
CA VAL A 297 -2.47 9.05 -10.96
C VAL A 297 -3.29 7.88 -11.51
N ASN A 298 -2.68 6.70 -11.67
CA ASN A 298 -3.38 5.54 -12.22
C ASN A 298 -4.31 4.86 -11.18
N ALA A 299 -4.01 4.99 -9.89
CA ALA A 299 -4.96 4.66 -8.83
C ALA A 299 -6.21 5.54 -8.90
N GLY A 300 -6.06 6.84 -9.20
CA GLY A 300 -7.22 7.73 -9.40
C GLY A 300 -7.96 7.48 -10.73
N ALA A 301 -7.25 7.19 -11.82
CA ALA A 301 -7.85 6.96 -13.14
C ALA A 301 -8.68 5.66 -13.22
N SER A 302 -8.23 4.60 -12.54
CA SER A 302 -8.92 3.30 -12.53
C SER A 302 -10.34 3.36 -11.94
N VAL A 303 -10.58 4.33 -11.05
CA VAL A 303 -11.91 4.62 -10.49
C VAL A 303 -12.92 4.90 -11.60
N SER A 304 -12.57 5.83 -12.49
CA SER A 304 -13.45 6.20 -13.60
C SER A 304 -13.54 5.12 -14.66
N SER A 305 -12.47 4.37 -14.93
CA SER A 305 -12.51 3.36 -16.00
C SER A 305 -13.24 2.07 -15.61
N VAL A 306 -13.10 1.61 -14.35
CA VAL A 306 -13.69 0.34 -13.88
C VAL A 306 -15.06 0.57 -13.25
N PHE A 307 -15.20 1.65 -12.47
CA PHE A 307 -16.42 1.91 -11.69
C PHE A 307 -17.21 3.11 -12.21
N GLY A 308 -16.80 3.80 -13.28
CA GLY A 308 -17.47 5.02 -13.75
C GLY A 308 -18.95 4.83 -14.08
N ALA A 309 -19.30 3.79 -14.85
CA ALA A 309 -20.70 3.49 -15.19
C ALA A 309 -21.51 3.05 -13.96
N ILE A 310 -20.89 2.33 -13.02
CA ILE A 310 -21.48 1.93 -11.73
C ILE A 310 -21.71 3.18 -10.85
N ILE A 311 -20.76 4.11 -10.82
CA ILE A 311 -20.86 5.39 -10.09
C ILE A 311 -22.04 6.19 -10.63
N LEU A 312 -22.21 6.28 -11.95
CA LEU A 312 -23.34 6.99 -12.55
C LEU A 312 -24.69 6.32 -12.25
N GLN A 313 -24.74 4.99 -12.23
CA GLN A 313 -25.93 4.23 -11.89
C GLN A 313 -26.30 4.35 -10.39
N ASP A 314 -25.34 4.10 -9.51
CA ASP A 314 -25.55 3.99 -8.06
C ASP A 314 -25.59 5.35 -7.34
N LEU A 315 -24.80 6.35 -7.76
CA LEU A 315 -24.75 7.67 -7.09
C LEU A 315 -25.78 8.68 -7.62
N ALA A 316 -26.24 8.55 -8.87
CA ALA A 316 -27.08 9.55 -9.50
C ALA A 316 -28.46 9.04 -9.95
N GLY A 317 -28.77 7.74 -9.75
CA GLY A 317 -30.09 7.17 -10.04
C GLY A 317 -30.40 7.04 -11.53
N PHE A 318 -29.39 7.11 -12.40
CA PHE A 318 -29.57 6.93 -13.83
C PHE A 318 -29.84 5.47 -14.17
N SER A 319 -30.66 5.22 -15.19
CA SER A 319 -30.83 3.86 -15.71
C SER A 319 -29.51 3.33 -16.29
N ALA A 320 -29.36 2.01 -16.35
CA ALA A 320 -28.18 1.34 -16.93
C ALA A 320 -27.78 1.93 -18.30
N ASP A 321 -28.79 2.14 -19.15
CA ASP A 321 -28.66 2.73 -20.47
C ASP A 321 -28.19 4.20 -20.42
N GLN A 322 -28.78 5.01 -19.53
CA GLN A 322 -28.37 6.40 -19.35
C GLN A 322 -26.93 6.50 -18.80
N ALA A 323 -26.55 5.65 -17.85
CA ALA A 323 -25.21 5.63 -17.26
C ALA A 323 -24.12 5.30 -18.29
N VAL A 324 -24.37 4.38 -19.22
CA VAL A 324 -23.45 4.08 -20.33
C VAL A 324 -23.34 5.27 -21.28
N LEU A 325 -24.45 5.90 -21.67
CA LEU A 325 -24.44 7.06 -22.57
C LEU A 325 -23.77 8.30 -21.93
N LEU A 326 -23.90 8.49 -20.61
CA LEU A 326 -23.25 9.57 -19.85
C LEU A 326 -21.72 9.44 -19.77
N ASN A 327 -21.15 8.33 -20.23
CA ASN A 327 -19.70 8.22 -20.44
C ASN A 327 -19.22 8.91 -21.74
N MET A 328 -20.12 9.25 -22.67
CA MET A 328 -19.74 9.98 -23.89
C MET A 328 -19.16 11.38 -23.58
N PRO A 329 -19.84 12.27 -22.82
CA PRO A 329 -19.27 13.57 -22.46
C PRO A 329 -17.99 13.43 -21.63
N PHE A 330 -17.89 12.39 -20.81
CA PHE A 330 -16.66 12.08 -20.06
C PHE A 330 -15.49 11.79 -21.02
N GLY A 331 -15.71 10.94 -22.04
CA GLY A 331 -14.72 10.66 -23.09
C GLY A 331 -14.31 11.90 -23.89
N ALA A 332 -15.27 12.76 -24.24
CA ALA A 332 -15.00 14.03 -24.92
C ALA A 332 -14.10 14.96 -24.08
N LEU A 333 -14.39 15.07 -22.77
CA LEU A 333 -13.57 15.86 -21.85
C LEU A 333 -12.17 15.29 -21.66
N GLN A 334 -12.01 13.96 -21.61
CA GLN A 334 -10.69 13.32 -21.61
C GLN A 334 -9.90 13.71 -22.86
N PHE A 335 -10.51 13.58 -24.06
CA PHE A 335 -9.85 13.92 -25.33
C PHE A 335 -9.41 15.38 -25.38
N ILE A 336 -10.33 16.30 -25.06
CA ILE A 336 -10.06 17.75 -25.08
C ILE A 336 -9.01 18.12 -24.04
N SER A 337 -9.12 17.60 -22.80
CA SER A 337 -8.20 17.94 -21.72
C SER A 337 -6.77 17.47 -22.00
N ILE A 338 -6.58 16.27 -22.56
CA ILE A 338 -5.25 15.74 -22.92
C ILE A 338 -4.55 16.64 -23.94
N LEU A 339 -5.25 16.97 -25.04
CA LEU A 339 -4.70 17.81 -26.10
C LEU A 339 -4.47 19.25 -25.63
N LEU A 340 -5.43 19.83 -24.91
CA LEU A 340 -5.34 21.19 -24.40
C LEU A 340 -4.21 21.33 -23.37
N ALA A 341 -4.10 20.42 -22.41
CA ALA A 341 -3.05 20.45 -21.40
C ALA A 341 -1.66 20.30 -22.02
N SER A 342 -1.52 19.39 -22.99
CA SER A 342 -0.26 19.17 -23.70
C SER A 342 0.12 20.37 -24.56
N TRP A 343 -0.86 20.98 -25.24
CA TRP A 343 -0.66 22.20 -26.02
C TRP A 343 -0.30 23.39 -25.11
N LEU A 344 -0.97 23.56 -23.98
CA LEU A 344 -0.65 24.61 -22.99
C LEU A 344 0.76 24.43 -22.42
N ALA A 345 1.12 23.20 -22.02
CA ALA A 345 2.45 22.90 -21.51
C ALA A 345 3.54 23.17 -22.56
N TYR A 346 3.26 22.87 -23.82
CA TYR A 346 4.13 23.20 -24.96
C TYR A 346 4.23 24.72 -25.18
N ARG A 347 3.09 25.43 -25.24
CA ARG A 347 3.00 26.87 -25.54
C ARG A 347 3.62 27.75 -24.46
N PHE A 348 3.45 27.39 -23.20
CA PHE A 348 3.97 28.12 -22.05
C PHE A 348 5.33 27.62 -21.57
N LYS A 349 5.86 26.55 -22.19
CA LYS A 349 7.21 26.00 -21.92
C LYS A 349 7.46 25.66 -20.43
N ARG A 350 6.38 25.40 -19.68
CA ARG A 350 6.37 25.04 -18.26
C ARG A 350 5.46 23.84 -18.09
N LYS A 351 5.88 22.84 -17.32
CA LYS A 351 5.12 21.59 -17.12
C LYS A 351 4.51 21.48 -15.72
N SER A 352 5.26 21.83 -14.67
CA SER A 352 4.82 21.66 -13.28
C SER A 352 3.57 22.48 -12.88
N PRO A 353 3.36 23.75 -13.29
CA PRO A 353 2.19 24.51 -12.85
C PRO A 353 0.90 24.00 -13.49
N PHE A 354 0.97 23.52 -14.73
CA PHE A 354 -0.18 22.91 -15.41
C PHE A 354 -0.54 21.57 -14.78
N LEU A 355 0.46 20.78 -14.40
CA LEU A 355 0.24 19.52 -13.69
C LEU A 355 -0.44 19.75 -12.33
N LEU A 356 0.02 20.74 -11.55
CA LEU A 356 -0.66 21.12 -10.29
C LEU A 356 -2.09 21.63 -10.52
N GLY A 357 -2.31 22.41 -11.58
CA GLY A 357 -3.65 22.87 -11.96
C GLY A 357 -4.60 21.72 -12.27
N LEU A 358 -4.16 20.75 -13.06
CA LEU A 358 -4.94 19.55 -13.39
C LEU A 358 -5.27 18.72 -12.15
N VAL A 359 -4.28 18.47 -11.28
CA VAL A 359 -4.48 17.75 -10.01
C VAL A 359 -5.52 18.49 -9.14
N THR A 360 -5.45 19.82 -9.09
CA THR A 360 -6.41 20.64 -8.31
C THR A 360 -7.83 20.53 -8.86
N ILE A 361 -8.00 20.52 -10.20
CA ILE A 361 -9.31 20.32 -10.84
C ILE A 361 -9.90 18.97 -10.44
N VAL A 362 -9.10 17.91 -10.42
CA VAL A 362 -9.54 16.56 -10.02
C VAL A 362 -9.88 16.51 -8.53
N ILE A 363 -9.10 17.16 -7.66
CA ILE A 363 -9.41 17.30 -6.22
C ILE A 363 -10.79 17.93 -6.03
N VAL A 364 -11.08 19.02 -6.76
CA VAL A 364 -12.40 19.67 -6.71
C VAL A 364 -13.49 18.72 -7.19
N GLY A 365 -13.26 17.98 -8.28
CA GLY A 365 -14.21 16.99 -8.80
C GLY A 365 -14.57 15.91 -7.77
N VAL A 366 -13.56 15.30 -7.15
CA VAL A 366 -13.77 14.27 -6.13
C VAL A 366 -14.38 14.86 -4.85
N ALA A 367 -13.97 16.07 -4.43
CA ALA A 367 -14.54 16.74 -3.27
C ALA A 367 -16.03 17.06 -3.46
N LEU A 368 -16.46 17.44 -4.67
CA LEU A 368 -17.88 17.63 -4.98
C LEU A 368 -18.67 16.32 -4.85
N LEU A 369 -18.11 15.21 -5.35
CA LEU A 369 -18.75 13.88 -5.21
C LEU A 369 -18.83 13.39 -3.75
N VAL A 370 -17.89 13.80 -2.90
CA VAL A 370 -17.88 13.47 -1.47
C VAL A 370 -18.81 14.38 -0.67
N GLY A 371 -18.83 15.68 -0.96
CA GLY A 371 -19.46 16.70 -0.15
C GLY A 371 -20.94 16.99 -0.49
N LEU A 372 -21.40 16.68 -1.71
CA LEU A 372 -22.79 16.95 -2.08
C LEU A 372 -23.75 15.85 -1.57
N PRO A 373 -24.90 16.24 -0.98
CA PRO A 373 -25.97 15.30 -0.65
C PRO A 373 -26.47 14.59 -1.90
N LYS A 374 -26.61 13.27 -1.84
CA LYS A 374 -26.98 12.41 -2.98
C LYS A 374 -28.49 12.33 -3.15
N THR A 375 -29.10 13.48 -3.40
CA THR A 375 -30.52 13.66 -3.71
C THR A 375 -30.69 14.04 -5.18
N GLU A 376 -31.85 13.74 -5.76
CA GLU A 376 -32.15 14.08 -7.17
C GLU A 376 -31.96 15.57 -7.47
N SER A 377 -32.22 16.44 -6.49
CA SER A 377 -31.99 17.90 -6.59
C SER A 377 -30.53 18.30 -6.83
N ASN A 378 -29.56 17.45 -6.51
CA ASN A 378 -28.11 17.73 -6.63
C ASN A 378 -27.43 16.90 -7.75
N GLN A 379 -28.20 16.20 -8.59
CA GLN A 379 -27.67 15.39 -9.70
C GLN A 379 -26.72 16.18 -10.62
N SER A 380 -27.02 17.46 -10.88
CA SER A 380 -26.18 18.33 -11.69
C SER A 380 -24.80 18.56 -11.09
N GLY A 381 -24.72 18.78 -9.76
CA GLY A 381 -23.46 18.96 -9.05
C GLY A 381 -22.62 17.68 -8.99
N LEU A 382 -23.26 16.51 -8.85
CA LEU A 382 -22.59 15.20 -8.89
C LEU A 382 -22.05 14.88 -10.28
N LEU A 383 -22.82 15.18 -11.35
CA LEU A 383 -22.35 15.04 -12.73
C LEU A 383 -21.15 15.93 -13.04
N VAL A 384 -21.16 17.19 -12.57
CA VAL A 384 -20.00 18.09 -12.69
C VAL A 384 -18.80 17.49 -11.97
N GLY A 385 -18.98 17.00 -10.74
CA GLY A 385 -17.93 16.31 -9.98
C GLY A 385 -17.32 15.13 -10.74
N TYR A 386 -18.17 14.28 -11.34
CA TYR A 386 -17.75 13.15 -12.16
C TYR A 386 -16.96 13.59 -13.40
N TYR A 387 -17.43 14.60 -14.13
CA TYR A 387 -16.76 15.09 -15.32
C TYR A 387 -15.43 15.78 -15.05
N LEU A 388 -15.26 16.42 -13.89
CA LEU A 388 -13.96 16.99 -13.49
C LEU A 388 -12.89 15.91 -13.25
N ILE A 389 -13.28 14.66 -12.95
CA ILE A 389 -12.32 13.55 -12.84
C ILE A 389 -11.66 13.27 -14.19
N ALA A 390 -12.32 13.52 -15.33
CA ALA A 390 -11.76 13.27 -16.67
C ALA A 390 -10.39 13.93 -16.90
N PHE A 391 -10.10 15.04 -16.21
CA PHE A 391 -8.83 15.76 -16.29
C PHE A 391 -7.63 14.95 -15.77
N VAL A 392 -7.84 13.85 -15.03
CA VAL A 392 -6.76 12.94 -14.61
C VAL A 392 -5.96 12.41 -15.81
N TYR A 393 -6.64 12.10 -16.91
CA TYR A 393 -6.03 11.46 -18.06
C TYR A 393 -5.04 12.37 -18.79
N ALA A 394 -5.13 13.69 -18.58
CA ALA A 394 -4.18 14.68 -19.10
C ALA A 394 -2.85 14.69 -18.33
N ILE A 395 -2.78 14.09 -17.13
CA ILE A 395 -1.58 14.10 -16.28
C ILE A 395 -0.50 13.13 -16.80
N ASN A 396 -0.89 11.92 -17.21
CA ASN A 396 0.04 10.88 -17.68
C ASN A 396 0.95 11.31 -18.85
N PRO A 397 0.45 11.89 -19.96
CA PRO A 397 1.34 12.34 -21.06
C PRO A 397 2.29 13.46 -20.63
N LEU A 398 1.88 14.33 -19.71
CA LEU A 398 2.75 15.34 -19.12
C LEU A 398 3.84 14.72 -18.25
N LEU A 399 3.53 13.68 -17.46
CA LEU A 399 4.51 12.93 -16.67
C LEU A 399 5.55 12.23 -17.56
N ILE A 400 5.12 11.51 -18.61
CA ILE A 400 6.02 10.87 -19.59
C ILE A 400 6.98 11.90 -20.20
N SER A 401 6.45 13.05 -20.62
CA SER A 401 7.24 14.15 -21.18
C SER A 401 8.17 14.81 -20.15
N TRP A 402 7.80 14.84 -18.88
CA TRP A 402 8.61 15.42 -17.81
C TRP A 402 9.74 14.49 -17.38
N MET A 403 9.48 13.18 -17.30
CA MET A 403 10.46 12.12 -17.05
C MET A 403 11.52 12.08 -18.16
N GLY A 404 11.10 11.99 -19.42
CA GLY A 404 12.03 11.93 -20.57
C GLY A 404 12.88 13.19 -20.73
N ALA A 405 12.41 14.34 -20.24
CA ALA A 405 13.14 15.60 -20.26
C ALA A 405 14.22 15.69 -19.17
N ASN A 406 14.07 14.97 -18.05
CA ASN A 406 14.95 15.05 -16.88
C ASN A 406 15.85 13.81 -16.69
N CYS A 407 15.93 12.95 -17.71
CA CYS A 407 16.75 11.75 -17.72
C CYS A 407 17.59 11.70 -19.01
N ALA A 408 18.88 11.38 -18.89
CA ALA A 408 19.76 11.09 -20.01
C ALA A 408 20.47 9.74 -19.82
N GLY A 409 20.98 9.18 -20.92
CA GLY A 409 21.44 7.79 -21.00
C GLY A 409 20.34 6.86 -21.52
N GLN A 410 20.64 6.02 -22.50
CA GLN A 410 19.67 5.14 -23.16
C GLN A 410 19.12 4.09 -22.18
N THR A 411 19.99 3.36 -21.47
CA THR A 411 19.59 2.38 -20.45
C THR A 411 18.80 3.05 -19.31
N LYS A 412 19.19 4.27 -18.91
CA LYS A 412 18.51 5.02 -17.83
C LYS A 412 17.09 5.43 -18.24
N LYS A 413 16.91 5.99 -19.44
CA LYS A 413 15.59 6.33 -19.99
C LYS A 413 14.70 5.10 -20.12
N ALA A 414 15.25 3.97 -20.58
CA ALA A 414 14.50 2.73 -20.67
C ALA A 414 13.92 2.35 -19.31
N ILE A 415 14.74 2.37 -18.24
CA ILE A 415 14.26 2.09 -16.86
C ILE A 415 13.15 3.05 -16.44
N TYR A 416 13.29 4.35 -16.70
CA TYR A 416 12.25 5.33 -16.38
C TYR A 416 10.91 5.00 -17.07
N TYR A 417 10.93 4.64 -18.35
CA TYR A 417 9.72 4.30 -19.09
C TYR A 417 9.13 2.95 -18.71
N THR A 418 9.96 1.93 -18.46
CA THR A 418 9.47 0.63 -17.97
C THR A 418 8.85 0.76 -16.57
N SER A 419 9.46 1.59 -15.73
CA SER A 419 8.98 1.93 -14.39
C SER A 419 7.67 2.71 -14.41
N PHE A 420 7.50 3.60 -15.40
CA PHE A 420 6.21 4.25 -15.64
C PHE A 420 5.12 3.21 -15.93
N ASN A 421 5.41 2.21 -16.77
CA ASN A 421 4.45 1.14 -17.04
C ASN A 421 4.17 0.28 -15.80
N ALA A 422 5.19 -0.05 -15.01
CA ALA A 422 5.03 -0.75 -13.73
C ALA A 422 4.15 0.02 -12.75
N GLY A 423 4.41 1.32 -12.57
CA GLY A 423 3.59 2.20 -11.73
C GLY A 423 2.14 2.31 -12.22
N ASN A 424 1.94 2.30 -13.53
CA ASN A 424 0.60 2.27 -14.14
C ASN A 424 -0.14 0.98 -13.74
N SER A 425 0.48 -0.18 -13.90
CA SER A 425 -0.12 -1.46 -13.50
C SER A 425 -0.39 -1.52 -11.99
N ILE A 426 0.56 -1.11 -11.13
CA ILE A 426 0.39 -1.08 -9.67
C ILE A 426 -0.76 -0.17 -9.26
N GLY A 427 -0.84 1.03 -9.83
CA GLY A 427 -1.92 1.99 -9.55
C GLY A 427 -3.31 1.42 -9.89
N ASN A 428 -3.44 0.76 -11.05
CA ASN A 428 -4.71 0.14 -11.44
C ASN A 428 -5.09 -1.07 -10.57
N ILE A 429 -4.11 -1.81 -10.02
CA ILE A 429 -4.36 -2.97 -9.14
C ILE A 429 -4.93 -2.52 -7.78
N ILE A 430 -4.41 -1.42 -7.23
CA ILE A 430 -4.77 -0.95 -5.87
C ILE A 430 -6.27 -0.60 -5.78
N THR A 431 -6.83 0.04 -6.80
CA THR A 431 -8.14 0.70 -6.69
C THR A 431 -9.35 -0.23 -6.63
N PRO A 432 -9.45 -1.33 -7.39
CA PRO A 432 -10.59 -2.26 -7.25
C PRO A 432 -10.69 -2.93 -5.87
N TYR A 433 -9.60 -2.91 -5.08
CA TYR A 433 -9.64 -3.34 -3.67
C TYR A 433 -10.10 -2.23 -2.71
N ILE A 434 -10.06 -0.96 -3.13
CA ILE A 434 -10.61 0.17 -2.36
C ILE A 434 -12.15 0.24 -2.51
N PHE A 435 -12.69 -0.14 -3.67
CA PHE A 435 -14.13 -0.22 -3.94
C PHE A 435 -14.74 -1.56 -3.52
N ASP A 436 -14.70 -1.85 -2.23
CA ASP A 436 -15.32 -3.05 -1.66
C ASP A 436 -16.87 -2.94 -1.73
N LYS A 437 -17.54 -4.08 -1.96
CA LYS A 437 -19.01 -4.22 -1.95
C LYS A 437 -19.63 -3.72 -0.63
N LYS A 438 -18.85 -3.67 0.45
CA LYS A 438 -19.21 -3.12 1.77
C LYS A 438 -19.57 -1.63 1.75
N PHE A 439 -19.09 -0.87 0.75
CA PHE A 439 -19.33 0.57 0.64
C PHE A 439 -20.47 0.93 -0.33
N LYS A 440 -21.25 -0.06 -0.80
CA LYS A 440 -22.50 0.18 -1.53
C LYS A 440 -23.54 0.87 -0.64
N PRO A 441 -24.44 1.70 -1.21
CA PRO A 441 -24.55 2.06 -2.62
C PRO A 441 -23.76 3.33 -2.99
N GLN A 442 -23.31 4.11 -2.01
CA GLN A 442 -22.84 5.48 -2.28
C GLN A 442 -21.31 5.64 -2.43
N TYR A 443 -20.51 4.61 -2.12
CA TYR A 443 -19.04 4.55 -2.21
C TYR A 443 -18.27 5.76 -1.64
N VAL A 444 -18.85 6.51 -0.70
CA VAL A 444 -18.29 7.77 -0.17
C VAL A 444 -16.93 7.58 0.48
N ASN A 445 -16.74 6.47 1.19
CA ASN A 445 -15.47 6.17 1.85
C ASN A 445 -14.36 5.85 0.84
N ALA A 446 -14.69 5.17 -0.26
CA ALA A 446 -13.75 4.96 -1.36
C ALA A 446 -13.37 6.30 -2.01
N LEU A 447 -14.35 7.19 -2.25
CA LEU A 447 -14.13 8.54 -2.77
C LEU A 447 -13.27 9.42 -1.83
N LYS A 448 -13.46 9.31 -0.51
CA LYS A 448 -12.59 9.97 0.49
C LYS A 448 -11.16 9.44 0.46
N GLY A 449 -10.97 8.14 0.32
CA GLY A 449 -9.63 7.53 0.16
C GLY A 449 -8.93 8.04 -1.10
N ILE A 450 -9.65 8.14 -2.22
CA ILE A 450 -9.15 8.71 -3.47
C ILE A 450 -8.79 10.18 -3.30
N LEU A 451 -9.63 10.96 -2.61
CA LEU A 451 -9.35 12.37 -2.32
C LEU A 451 -8.03 12.53 -1.56
N ALA A 452 -7.76 11.65 -0.59
CA ALA A 452 -6.47 11.63 0.12
C ALA A 452 -5.29 11.32 -0.82
N ILE A 453 -5.43 10.36 -1.72
CA ILE A 453 -4.41 10.04 -2.73
C ILE A 453 -4.11 11.26 -3.62
N TRP A 454 -5.13 12.01 -4.03
CA TRP A 454 -4.95 13.23 -4.83
C TRP A 454 -4.26 14.36 -4.06
N CYS A 455 -4.58 14.54 -2.78
CA CYS A 455 -3.89 15.50 -1.91
C CYS A 455 -2.41 15.13 -1.72
N ILE A 456 -2.11 13.84 -1.53
CA ILE A 456 -0.74 13.33 -1.44
C ILE A 456 0.00 13.60 -2.76
N LEU A 457 -0.63 13.29 -3.91
CA LEU A 457 -0.05 13.54 -5.22
C LEU A 457 0.30 15.03 -5.40
N TRP A 458 -0.58 15.94 -4.98
CA TRP A 458 -0.30 17.38 -5.03
C TRP A 458 0.99 17.73 -4.29
N GLY A 459 1.16 17.19 -3.06
CA GLY A 459 2.39 17.36 -2.27
C GLY A 459 3.64 16.77 -2.94
N VAL A 460 3.53 15.59 -3.54
CA VAL A 460 4.63 14.91 -4.24
C VAL A 460 5.07 15.72 -5.48
N VAL A 461 4.13 16.30 -6.23
CA VAL A 461 4.46 17.16 -7.39
C VAL A 461 5.23 18.41 -6.94
N VAL A 462 4.84 19.01 -5.82
CA VAL A 462 5.56 20.14 -5.22
C VAL A 462 6.96 19.73 -4.76
N ALA A 463 7.09 18.59 -4.10
CA ALA A 463 8.39 18.05 -3.68
C ALA A 463 9.32 17.80 -4.88
N GLN A 464 8.80 17.20 -5.96
CA GLN A 464 9.55 16.98 -7.20
C GLN A 464 9.98 18.30 -7.85
N PHE A 465 9.13 19.32 -7.84
CA PHE A 465 9.47 20.64 -8.35
C PHE A 465 10.66 21.26 -7.60
N PHE A 466 10.64 21.23 -6.26
CA PHE A 466 11.76 21.73 -5.46
C PHE A 466 13.04 20.89 -5.61
N LEU A 467 12.91 19.57 -5.71
CA LEU A 467 14.04 18.69 -5.95
C LEU A 467 14.75 19.00 -7.26
N ILE A 468 13.99 19.25 -8.34
CA ILE A 468 14.57 19.61 -9.64
C ILE A 468 15.25 20.99 -9.59
N ILE A 469 14.68 21.97 -8.88
CA ILE A 469 15.34 23.27 -8.65
C ILE A 469 16.68 23.07 -7.95
N TRP A 470 16.70 22.27 -6.89
CA TRP A 470 17.91 22.00 -6.12
C TRP A 470 18.99 21.29 -6.97
N MET A 471 18.61 20.27 -7.74
CA MET A 471 19.53 19.58 -8.66
C MET A 471 20.06 20.52 -9.75
N GLN A 472 19.21 21.41 -10.29
CA GLN A 472 19.63 22.39 -11.28
C GLN A 472 20.61 23.40 -10.70
N LYS A 473 20.38 23.86 -9.46
CA LYS A 473 21.31 24.76 -8.75
C LYS A 473 22.67 24.08 -8.52
N LYS A 474 22.67 22.86 -7.99
CA LYS A 474 23.90 22.07 -7.76
C LYS A 474 24.71 21.87 -9.05
N LYS A 475 24.04 21.60 -10.16
CA LYS A 475 24.70 21.49 -11.47
C LYS A 475 25.23 22.82 -12.00
N ALA A 476 24.49 23.91 -11.79
CA ALA A 476 24.98 25.24 -12.16
C ALA A 476 26.25 25.59 -11.39
N ASP A 477 26.30 25.28 -10.09
CA ASP A 477 27.47 25.53 -9.24
C ASP A 477 28.66 24.64 -9.65
N GLN A 478 28.42 23.39 -10.06
CA GLN A 478 29.46 22.50 -10.62
C GLN A 478 30.04 23.01 -11.95
N ARG A 479 29.21 23.62 -12.81
CA ARG A 479 29.69 24.22 -14.07
C ARG A 479 30.54 25.45 -13.83
N GLU A 480 30.13 26.30 -12.89
CA GLU A 480 30.93 27.47 -12.51
C GLU A 480 32.27 27.05 -11.91
N ALA A 481 32.29 26.01 -11.07
CA ALA A 481 33.53 25.43 -10.54
C ALA A 481 34.43 24.83 -11.63
N ALA A 482 33.87 24.38 -12.76
CA ALA A 482 34.58 23.86 -13.92
C ALA A 482 34.90 24.92 -14.99
N GLY A 483 34.62 26.21 -14.74
CA GLY A 483 34.88 27.31 -15.68
C GLY A 483 33.94 27.37 -16.90
N LEU A 484 32.82 26.63 -16.88
CA LEU A 484 31.82 26.60 -17.94
C LEU A 484 30.70 27.64 -17.70
N PRO A 485 30.05 28.18 -18.75
CA PRO A 485 28.94 29.11 -18.60
C PRO A 485 27.80 28.48 -17.78
N ARG A 486 27.26 29.23 -16.81
CA ARG A 486 26.21 28.76 -15.87
C ARG A 486 24.98 28.18 -16.59
N ASN A 487 24.63 28.74 -17.76
CA ASN A 487 23.51 28.33 -18.60
C ASN A 487 23.93 28.22 -20.09
N PRO A 488 24.40 27.05 -20.58
CA PRO A 488 24.58 26.84 -22.02
C PRO A 488 23.25 26.89 -22.78
N VAL A 489 23.29 27.35 -24.04
CA VAL A 489 22.13 27.38 -24.94
C VAL A 489 21.98 26.02 -25.60
N ASP A 490 20.91 25.30 -25.27
CA ASP A 490 20.59 24.00 -25.88
C ASP A 490 19.70 24.21 -27.12
N TYR A 491 20.28 24.00 -28.30
CA TYR A 491 19.56 24.11 -29.58
C TYR A 491 18.71 22.87 -29.91
N SER A 492 18.81 21.76 -29.16
CA SER A 492 18.09 20.51 -29.46
C SER A 492 16.56 20.58 -29.27
N MET A 493 16.07 21.69 -28.71
CA MET A 493 14.65 21.98 -28.46
C MET A 493 14.13 23.19 -29.26
N SER A 494 14.89 23.69 -30.25
CA SER A 494 14.45 24.78 -31.14
C SER A 494 13.32 24.32 -32.08
N GLY A 495 12.45 25.26 -32.45
CA GLY A 495 11.40 25.03 -33.46
C GLY A 495 11.89 25.14 -34.91
N HIS A 496 13.10 25.67 -35.10
CA HIS A 496 13.79 25.81 -36.38
C HIS A 496 14.93 24.79 -36.47
N TYR A 497 15.12 24.20 -37.65
CA TYR A 497 16.25 23.33 -37.94
C TYR A 497 17.53 24.18 -37.94
N HIS A 498 18.46 23.85 -37.04
CA HIS A 498 19.82 24.40 -37.05
C HIS A 498 20.75 23.26 -37.43
N GLU A 499 21.63 23.52 -38.40
CA GLU A 499 22.70 22.61 -38.79
C GLU A 499 23.59 22.36 -37.58
N ALA A 500 24.03 21.12 -37.38
CA ALA A 500 24.91 20.81 -36.26
C ALA A 500 26.29 21.41 -36.54
N ASP A 501 26.60 22.58 -35.97
CA ASP A 501 27.95 23.15 -36.05
C ASP A 501 28.96 22.14 -35.51
N ALA A 502 30.03 21.93 -36.27
CA ALA A 502 31.08 20.95 -36.02
C ALA A 502 31.94 21.25 -34.78
N ASP A 503 31.71 22.36 -34.08
CA ASP A 503 32.53 22.78 -32.96
C ASP A 503 31.94 22.35 -31.60
N VAL A 504 32.66 21.42 -30.96
CA VAL A 504 32.70 21.12 -29.52
C VAL A 504 31.45 20.50 -28.87
N HIS A 505 30.25 20.58 -29.46
CA HIS A 505 29.03 19.99 -28.88
C HIS A 505 28.65 18.59 -29.39
N GLY A 506 29.24 18.12 -30.49
CA GLY A 506 28.90 16.83 -31.10
C GLY A 506 29.51 15.59 -30.43
N GLU A 507 30.75 15.67 -29.92
CA GLU A 507 31.49 14.48 -29.46
C GLU A 507 30.96 13.88 -28.16
N ASN A 508 30.47 14.70 -27.22
CA ASN A 508 29.91 14.23 -25.94
C ASN A 508 28.46 13.74 -26.07
N GLY A 509 27.72 14.12 -27.12
CA GLY A 509 26.38 13.61 -27.42
C GLY A 509 26.39 12.22 -28.09
N LEU A 510 27.55 11.80 -28.61
CA LEU A 510 27.77 10.48 -29.20
C LEU A 510 28.14 9.41 -28.16
N GLN A 511 28.58 9.82 -26.97
CA GLN A 511 28.85 8.91 -25.84
C GLN A 511 27.59 8.76 -24.97
N ASP A 512 27.18 7.52 -24.66
CA ASP A 512 26.01 7.20 -23.82
C ASP A 512 26.26 7.56 -22.35
N MET A 513 26.38 8.86 -22.05
CA MET A 513 26.60 9.38 -20.70
C MET A 513 25.28 9.66 -19.98
N THR A 514 25.22 9.34 -18.68
CA THR A 514 24.05 9.64 -17.84
C THR A 514 23.89 11.13 -17.57
N ASP A 515 22.71 11.56 -17.10
CA ASP A 515 22.51 12.94 -16.69
C ASP A 515 23.40 13.35 -15.51
N LYS A 516 23.95 12.44 -14.70
CA LYS A 516 24.91 12.79 -13.64
C LYS A 516 26.33 12.96 -14.20
N GLN A 517 26.72 12.13 -15.17
CA GLN A 517 28.05 12.15 -15.80
C GLN A 517 28.20 13.30 -16.80
N ASN A 518 27.14 13.63 -17.55
CA ASN A 518 27.18 14.70 -18.52
C ASN A 518 27.06 16.08 -17.84
N ILE A 519 28.18 16.79 -17.69
CA ILE A 519 28.23 18.15 -17.08
C ILE A 519 27.37 19.15 -17.86
N TYR A 520 27.22 18.98 -19.17
CA TYR A 520 26.40 19.85 -20.03
C TYR A 520 24.89 19.58 -19.90
N PHE A 521 24.47 18.44 -19.35
CA PHE A 521 23.04 18.10 -19.22
C PHE A 521 22.30 19.04 -18.24
N GLN A 522 21.28 19.75 -18.72
CA GLN A 522 20.43 20.63 -17.92
C GLN A 522 19.12 19.93 -17.53
N TYR A 523 18.81 19.93 -16.24
CA TYR A 523 17.47 19.58 -15.78
C TYR A 523 16.47 20.65 -16.24
N LEU A 524 15.39 20.22 -16.88
CA LEU A 524 14.43 21.11 -17.52
C LEU A 524 13.33 21.50 -16.51
N LEU A 525 13.57 22.61 -15.82
CA LEU A 525 12.53 23.35 -15.08
C LEU A 525 11.77 24.36 -15.98
N HIS A 526 12.48 24.86 -17.00
CA HIS A 526 12.08 25.89 -17.95
C HIS A 526 12.68 25.52 -19.30
N SER A 527 11.90 25.39 -20.40
CA SER A 527 12.56 25.25 -21.70
C SER A 527 13.06 26.62 -22.16
N LEU A 528 14.39 26.81 -22.11
CA LEU A 528 15.05 28.03 -22.56
C LEU A 528 15.02 28.08 -24.09
N VAL A 529 14.27 29.05 -24.61
CA VAL A 529 14.74 29.88 -25.70
C VAL A 529 14.56 31.31 -25.19
N ARG A 530 15.65 31.98 -24.79
CA ARG A 530 15.62 33.44 -24.67
C ARG A 530 15.52 33.98 -26.08
N LEU A 531 14.46 34.72 -26.39
CA LEU A 531 14.50 35.66 -27.50
C LEU A 531 15.62 36.68 -27.18
N PRO A 532 16.51 36.99 -28.14
CA PRO A 532 17.55 37.98 -27.92
C PRO A 532 16.90 39.35 -27.70
N GLY A 533 17.26 40.02 -26.60
CA GLY A 533 16.91 41.44 -26.40
C GLY A 533 16.18 41.83 -25.09
N VAL A 534 15.88 40.91 -24.17
CA VAL A 534 15.21 41.30 -22.90
C VAL A 534 16.01 40.84 -21.68
N THR A 535 16.69 41.79 -21.04
CA THR A 535 17.39 41.63 -19.77
C THR A 535 16.40 41.30 -18.63
N LEU A 536 16.72 40.25 -17.87
CA LEU A 536 15.89 39.67 -16.81
C LEU A 536 15.57 40.63 -15.65
N GLN A 537 16.26 41.78 -15.60
CA GLN A 537 16.08 42.82 -14.58
C GLN A 537 14.92 43.77 -14.91
N ASN A 538 14.60 43.98 -16.20
CA ASN A 538 13.46 44.82 -16.62
C ASN A 538 12.16 44.02 -16.77
N TRP A 539 12.24 42.69 -16.96
CA TRP A 539 11.05 41.84 -17.07
C TRP A 539 10.36 41.56 -15.73
N PHE A 540 11.07 41.72 -14.61
CA PHE A 540 10.49 41.63 -13.26
C PHE A 540 9.55 42.81 -12.92
N GLN A 541 9.52 43.88 -13.73
CA GLN A 541 8.72 45.07 -13.45
C GLN A 541 7.52 45.33 -14.39
N SER A 542 7.37 44.64 -15.53
CA SER A 542 6.32 44.99 -16.50
C SER A 542 5.22 43.94 -16.69
N ALA A 543 4.00 44.33 -16.31
CA ALA A 543 2.67 43.88 -16.73
C ALA A 543 2.20 42.41 -16.52
N GLN A 544 3.06 41.38 -16.43
CA GLN A 544 2.59 40.01 -16.18
C GLN A 544 2.35 39.68 -14.71
N PHE A 545 3.03 40.38 -13.79
CA PHE A 545 2.78 40.23 -12.34
C PHE A 545 1.34 40.65 -11.97
N ARG A 546 0.72 41.57 -12.72
CA ARG A 546 -0.68 42.00 -12.50
C ARG A 546 -1.71 40.95 -12.94
N MET A 547 -1.40 40.12 -13.94
CA MET A 547 -2.31 39.06 -14.38
C MET A 547 -2.19 37.82 -13.48
N ILE A 548 -0.97 37.50 -13.02
CA ILE A 548 -0.74 36.41 -12.07
C ILE A 548 -1.22 36.78 -10.67
N THR A 549 -1.07 38.03 -10.21
CA THR A 549 -1.71 38.46 -8.95
C THR A 549 -3.21 38.63 -9.08
N ARG A 550 -3.77 38.95 -10.26
CA ARG A 550 -5.23 38.90 -10.46
C ARG A 550 -5.77 37.47 -10.50
N ALA A 551 -5.04 36.53 -11.11
CA ALA A 551 -5.40 35.12 -11.10
C ALA A 551 -5.20 34.50 -9.70
N GLN A 552 -4.13 34.79 -8.98
CA GLN A 552 -3.92 34.37 -7.59
C GLN A 552 -4.90 35.04 -6.63
N ARG A 553 -5.33 36.29 -6.88
CA ARG A 553 -6.40 36.94 -6.11
C ARG A 553 -7.76 36.33 -6.45
N LEU A 554 -8.09 36.08 -7.72
CA LEU A 554 -9.33 35.36 -8.08
C LEU A 554 -9.34 33.93 -7.51
N PHE A 555 -8.22 33.21 -7.55
CA PHE A 555 -8.06 31.89 -6.94
C PHE A 555 -8.13 31.97 -5.41
N GLY A 556 -7.56 33.00 -4.77
CA GLY A 556 -7.65 33.22 -3.32
C GLY A 556 -9.05 33.63 -2.86
N TYR A 557 -9.76 34.46 -3.63
CA TYR A 557 -11.12 34.91 -3.32
C TYR A 557 -12.19 33.84 -3.57
N LEU A 558 -11.91 32.79 -4.35
CA LEU A 558 -12.82 31.67 -4.56
C LEU A 558 -12.49 30.45 -3.68
N LEU A 559 -11.22 30.11 -3.45
CA LEU A 559 -10.86 28.93 -2.65
C LEU A 559 -10.86 29.17 -1.14
N ILE A 560 -10.47 30.35 -0.66
CA ILE A 560 -10.40 30.59 0.79
C ILE A 560 -11.82 30.60 1.38
N PRO A 561 -12.82 31.31 0.81
CA PRO A 561 -14.19 31.23 1.31
C PRO A 561 -14.80 29.84 1.11
N CYS A 562 -14.53 29.14 -0.01
CA CYS A 562 -15.07 27.79 -0.20
C CYS A 562 -14.47 26.77 0.78
N VAL A 563 -13.17 26.82 1.05
CA VAL A 563 -12.52 25.92 2.04
C VAL A 563 -12.93 26.30 3.46
N SER A 564 -13.07 27.59 3.77
CA SER A 564 -13.59 28.07 5.06
C SER A 564 -15.07 27.76 5.27
N VAL A 565 -15.91 27.86 4.24
CA VAL A 565 -17.35 27.51 4.27
C VAL A 565 -17.55 25.99 4.25
N LEU A 566 -16.65 25.22 3.63
CA LEU A 566 -16.64 23.76 3.75
C LEU A 566 -16.22 23.32 5.16
N LEU A 567 -15.19 23.95 5.74
CA LEU A 567 -14.79 23.73 7.14
C LEU A 567 -15.89 24.16 8.13
N TYR A 568 -16.57 25.29 7.87
CA TYR A 568 -17.65 25.81 8.71
C TYR A 568 -18.94 24.99 8.62
N ASN A 569 -19.33 24.50 7.42
CA ASN A 569 -20.50 23.63 7.27
C ASN A 569 -20.28 22.19 7.72
N ILE A 570 -19.03 21.69 7.71
CA ILE A 570 -18.67 20.41 8.34
C ILE A 570 -18.79 20.50 9.87
N LEU A 571 -18.65 21.69 10.46
CA LEU A 571 -18.69 21.92 11.91
C LEU A 571 -20.08 22.23 12.49
N HIS A 572 -21.11 22.54 11.68
CA HIS A 572 -22.38 23.09 12.19
C HIS A 572 -23.68 22.32 11.89
N VAL A 573 -23.67 21.14 11.23
CA VAL A 573 -24.90 20.39 10.89
C VAL A 573 -25.14 19.18 11.81
N TYR A 574 -25.07 19.35 13.12
CA TYR A 574 -25.49 18.30 14.08
C TYR A 574 -26.38 18.87 15.18
N LEU A 575 -27.68 18.53 15.16
CA LEU A 575 -28.61 18.33 16.29
C LEU A 575 -29.97 17.80 15.75
N PRO A 576 -30.82 17.10 16.55
CA PRO A 576 -30.84 15.62 16.70
C PRO A 576 -32.20 14.96 16.36
N SER A 577 -32.24 13.61 16.22
CA SER A 577 -33.34 12.61 16.51
C SER A 577 -33.35 11.43 15.52
N PRO A 578 -33.96 10.25 15.80
CA PRO A 578 -34.22 9.54 17.04
C PRO A 578 -33.49 8.16 17.08
N ILE A 579 -33.64 7.45 18.21
CA ILE A 579 -32.96 6.21 18.61
C ILE A 579 -33.09 5.08 17.56
N HIS A 580 -31.96 4.58 17.08
CA HIS A 580 -31.85 3.43 16.17
C HIS A 580 -30.92 2.34 16.75
N PRO A 581 -31.17 1.05 16.45
CA PRO A 581 -30.36 -0.08 16.93
C PRO A 581 -28.93 0.03 16.43
N MET A 582 -27.94 -0.45 17.20
CA MET A 582 -26.56 -0.35 16.77
C MET A 582 -26.34 -1.27 15.55
N SER A 583 -25.42 -0.88 14.69
CA SER A 583 -25.05 -1.67 13.51
C SER A 583 -23.54 -1.59 13.38
N ALA A 584 -22.91 -2.54 12.67
CA ALA A 584 -21.47 -2.45 12.34
C ALA A 584 -21.08 -1.21 11.50
N GLN A 585 -22.05 -0.37 11.12
CA GLN A 585 -21.85 0.90 10.41
C GLN A 585 -21.93 2.14 11.32
N ASN A 586 -22.24 1.98 12.61
CA ASN A 586 -22.35 3.12 13.50
C ASN A 586 -20.97 3.74 13.76
N THR A 587 -20.88 5.05 13.62
CA THR A 587 -19.66 5.78 13.95
C THR A 587 -19.42 5.71 15.46
N SER A 588 -18.15 5.73 15.90
CA SER A 588 -17.79 5.73 17.32
C SER A 588 -18.49 6.84 18.12
N GLN A 589 -18.84 7.94 17.44
CA GLN A 589 -19.60 9.05 18.01
C GLN A 589 -21.07 8.70 18.27
N GLU A 590 -21.73 7.98 17.36
CA GLU A 590 -23.10 7.48 17.57
C GLU A 590 -23.13 6.45 18.71
N VAL A 591 -22.15 5.53 18.72
CA VAL A 591 -21.99 4.56 19.80
C VAL A 591 -21.77 5.27 21.14
N ALA A 592 -20.84 6.22 21.21
CA ALA A 592 -20.59 7.01 22.41
C ALA A 592 -21.85 7.74 22.88
N THR A 593 -22.56 8.39 21.97
CA THR A 593 -23.78 9.16 22.28
C THR A 593 -24.87 8.24 22.83
N ALA A 594 -25.08 7.07 22.24
CA ALA A 594 -26.07 6.10 22.69
C ALA A 594 -25.75 5.56 24.10
N LEU A 595 -24.48 5.19 24.35
CA LEU A 595 -24.04 4.67 25.66
C LEU A 595 -24.08 5.76 26.74
N LEU A 596 -23.72 7.01 26.41
CA LEU A 596 -23.79 8.13 27.36
C LEU A 596 -25.22 8.53 27.69
N ALA A 597 -26.14 8.49 26.71
CA ALA A 597 -27.54 8.83 26.92
C ALA A 597 -28.22 7.91 27.95
N GLU A 598 -27.86 6.62 27.97
CA GLU A 598 -28.33 5.65 28.98
C GLU A 598 -27.89 6.03 30.40
N LEU A 599 -26.75 6.70 30.52
CA LEU A 599 -26.21 7.19 31.79
C LEU A 599 -26.66 8.63 32.12
N GLY A 600 -27.50 9.26 31.29
CA GLY A 600 -27.92 10.66 31.49
C GLY A 600 -26.87 11.70 31.11
N PHE A 601 -25.83 11.32 30.36
CA PHE A 601 -24.79 12.21 29.88
C PHE A 601 -24.98 12.59 28.41
N ARG A 602 -24.51 13.79 28.06
CA ARG A 602 -24.45 14.32 26.70
C ARG A 602 -23.00 14.39 26.25
N LEU A 603 -22.70 13.83 25.08
CA LEU A 603 -21.37 13.87 24.47
C LEU A 603 -20.97 15.31 24.12
N GLU A 604 -19.79 15.74 24.56
CA GLU A 604 -19.16 17.02 24.20
C GLU A 604 -18.05 16.82 23.17
N THR A 605 -17.09 15.96 23.48
CA THR A 605 -15.96 15.66 22.59
C THR A 605 -15.62 14.17 22.61
N LEU A 606 -15.15 13.69 21.46
CA LEU A 606 -14.63 12.34 21.29
C LEU A 606 -13.27 12.43 20.60
N GLU A 607 -12.23 11.95 21.28
CA GLU A 607 -10.85 11.96 20.79
C GLU A 607 -10.35 10.53 20.68
N ARG A 608 -9.96 10.11 19.48
CA ARG A 608 -9.39 8.77 19.30
C ARG A 608 -8.00 8.68 19.90
N ILE A 609 -7.83 7.83 20.91
CA ILE A 609 -6.53 7.57 21.57
C ILE A 609 -5.70 6.61 20.71
N GLN A 610 -6.29 5.47 20.32
CA GLN A 610 -5.55 4.39 19.66
C GLN A 610 -6.46 3.52 18.78
N SER A 611 -5.93 3.01 17.66
CA SER A 611 -6.60 1.96 16.88
C SER A 611 -6.29 0.56 17.43
N LEU A 612 -7.29 -0.31 17.49
CA LEU A 612 -7.09 -1.71 17.84
C LEU A 612 -6.37 -2.48 16.72
N TRP A 613 -5.73 -3.59 17.09
CA TRP A 613 -4.90 -4.40 16.21
C TRP A 613 -5.60 -4.78 14.90
N ALA A 614 -4.89 -4.68 13.78
CA ALA A 614 -5.38 -5.09 12.45
C ALA A 614 -6.74 -4.47 12.05
N GLY A 615 -7.06 -3.28 12.58
CA GLY A 615 -8.29 -2.56 12.26
C GLY A 615 -9.54 -3.11 12.95
N TYR A 616 -9.40 -3.80 14.09
CA TYR A 616 -10.54 -4.41 14.82
C TYR A 616 -11.36 -3.39 15.63
N GLY A 617 -11.18 -2.09 15.39
CA GLY A 617 -11.87 -1.02 16.09
C GLY A 617 -10.91 -0.01 16.71
N GLU A 618 -11.33 0.68 17.76
CA GLU A 618 -10.57 1.79 18.36
C GLU A 618 -10.90 2.03 19.83
N ILE A 619 -9.99 2.73 20.50
CA ILE A 619 -10.14 3.27 21.85
C ILE A 619 -10.18 4.79 21.75
N SER A 620 -11.20 5.41 22.32
CA SER A 620 -11.46 6.85 22.26
C SER A 620 -11.71 7.41 23.65
N ARG A 621 -11.13 8.56 23.95
CA ARG A 621 -11.51 9.38 25.11
C ARG A 621 -12.81 10.10 24.80
N VAL A 622 -13.69 10.14 25.78
CA VAL A 622 -15.03 10.70 25.69
C VAL A 622 -15.19 11.72 26.81
N ILE A 623 -15.46 12.98 26.47
CA ILE A 623 -15.82 14.03 27.44
C ILE A 623 -17.32 14.28 27.32
N ALA A 624 -18.02 14.27 28.46
CA ALA A 624 -19.48 14.40 28.50
C ALA A 624 -19.96 15.19 29.72
N SER A 625 -21.12 15.86 29.59
CA SER A 625 -21.77 16.64 30.65
C SER A 625 -23.18 16.12 30.97
N VAL A 626 -23.72 16.45 32.14
CA VAL A 626 -25.02 15.95 32.63
C VAL A 626 -26.18 16.60 31.85
N SER A 627 -27.22 15.82 31.51
CA SER A 627 -28.43 16.30 30.83
C SER A 627 -29.69 16.15 31.70
N PRO A 628 -30.54 17.19 31.90
CA PRO A 628 -30.46 18.57 31.40
C PRO A 628 -29.50 19.45 32.24
N ALA A 629 -29.03 20.55 31.65
CA ALA A 629 -28.02 21.44 32.24
C ALA A 629 -28.43 21.95 33.64
N SER A 630 -27.92 21.31 34.69
CA SER A 630 -27.78 21.94 36.00
C SER A 630 -26.70 23.03 35.90
N HIS A 631 -26.80 24.09 36.71
CA HIS A 631 -25.89 25.24 36.71
C HIS A 631 -24.40 24.93 37.04
N SER A 632 -24.01 23.65 37.09
CA SER A 632 -22.62 23.19 37.22
C SER A 632 -22.13 22.67 35.86
N GLU A 633 -21.20 23.39 35.23
CA GLU A 633 -20.44 22.98 34.03
C GLU A 633 -19.44 21.86 34.36
N GLU A 634 -19.90 20.75 34.96
CA GLU A 634 -19.00 19.66 35.36
C GLU A 634 -18.86 18.62 34.24
N SER A 635 -17.81 18.77 33.43
CA SER A 635 -17.44 17.81 32.38
C SER A 635 -16.76 16.57 32.98
N HIS A 636 -17.22 15.39 32.56
CA HIS A 636 -16.73 14.08 33.00
C HIS A 636 -15.95 13.40 31.86
N SER A 637 -14.86 12.68 32.20
CA SER A 637 -14.03 11.94 31.23
C SER A 637 -14.26 10.43 31.33
N PHE A 638 -14.43 9.79 30.17
CA PHE A 638 -14.64 8.36 30.01
C PHE A 638 -13.76 7.80 28.89
N VAL A 639 -13.61 6.48 28.83
CA VAL A 639 -12.90 5.77 27.77
C VAL A 639 -13.88 4.81 27.07
N LEU A 640 -14.09 5.02 25.78
CA LEU A 640 -14.84 4.12 24.90
C LEU A 640 -13.89 3.15 24.22
N LYS A 641 -14.09 1.84 24.42
CA LYS A 641 -13.45 0.78 23.62
C LYS A 641 -14.49 0.17 22.69
N LEU A 642 -14.31 0.39 21.39
CA LEU A 642 -15.18 -0.12 20.33
C LEU A 642 -14.44 -1.20 19.54
N VAL A 643 -14.98 -2.42 19.52
CA VAL A 643 -14.44 -3.59 18.84
C VAL A 643 -15.38 -3.97 17.70
N THR A 644 -14.87 -3.84 16.47
CA THR A 644 -15.54 -4.16 15.21
C THR A 644 -14.65 -5.14 14.42
N PRO A 645 -14.70 -6.44 14.75
CA PRO A 645 -13.89 -7.45 14.07
C PRO A 645 -14.27 -7.56 12.59
N PRO A 646 -13.29 -7.71 11.69
CA PRO A 646 -13.56 -7.92 10.27
C PRO A 646 -14.24 -9.28 10.02
N PRO A 647 -15.09 -9.42 8.99
CA PRO A 647 -15.70 -10.71 8.65
C PRO A 647 -14.63 -11.73 8.25
N THR A 648 -14.71 -12.93 8.80
CA THR A 648 -13.62 -13.91 8.83
C THR A 648 -13.57 -14.84 7.61
N LYS A 649 -12.37 -15.36 7.31
CA LYS A 649 -12.13 -16.60 6.55
C LYS A 649 -12.03 -17.77 7.54
N ALA A 650 -12.66 -18.91 7.28
CA ALA A 650 -12.54 -20.08 8.15
C ALA A 650 -11.06 -20.46 8.41
N ASN A 651 -10.74 -20.87 9.65
CA ASN A 651 -9.43 -21.40 10.12
C ASN A 651 -8.26 -20.42 10.38
N ASP A 652 -8.50 -19.13 10.63
CA ASP A 652 -7.44 -18.20 11.10
C ASP A 652 -7.36 -18.15 12.64
N GLU A 653 -6.41 -18.89 13.21
CA GLU A 653 -6.12 -18.93 14.65
C GLU A 653 -5.82 -17.54 15.25
N GLY A 654 -5.12 -16.68 14.49
CA GLY A 654 -4.76 -15.33 14.93
C GLY A 654 -5.98 -14.41 15.01
N HIS A 655 -6.94 -14.57 14.10
CA HIS A 655 -8.23 -13.90 14.15
C HIS A 655 -9.08 -14.38 15.33
N THR A 656 -9.24 -15.70 15.47
CA THR A 656 -10.02 -16.30 16.56
C THR A 656 -9.50 -15.87 17.93
N ARG A 657 -8.18 -15.90 18.14
CA ARG A 657 -7.54 -15.46 19.38
C ARG A 657 -7.91 -14.03 19.75
N LYS A 658 -7.91 -13.11 18.77
CA LYS A 658 -8.25 -11.70 18.98
C LYS A 658 -9.71 -11.54 19.40
N ILE A 659 -10.64 -12.19 18.71
CA ILE A 659 -12.07 -12.13 19.08
C ILE A 659 -12.29 -12.64 20.51
N LEU A 660 -11.71 -13.80 20.84
CA LEU A 660 -11.82 -14.37 22.18
C LEU A 660 -11.22 -13.45 23.25
N SER A 661 -10.07 -12.82 22.96
CA SER A 661 -9.42 -11.90 23.91
C SER A 661 -10.26 -10.67 24.25
N TYR A 662 -10.98 -10.09 23.27
CA TYR A 662 -11.88 -8.97 23.51
C TYR A 662 -13.11 -9.38 24.34
N ARG A 663 -13.63 -10.60 24.13
CA ARG A 663 -14.73 -11.16 24.95
C ARG A 663 -14.29 -11.39 26.39
N VAL A 664 -13.09 -11.93 26.59
CA VAL A 664 -12.49 -12.12 27.92
C VAL A 664 -12.31 -10.79 28.64
N GLU A 665 -11.77 -9.77 27.96
CA GLU A 665 -11.61 -8.43 28.53
C GLU A 665 -12.95 -7.82 28.95
N GLN A 666 -13.97 -7.93 28.10
CA GLN A 666 -15.31 -7.45 28.41
C GLN A 666 -15.91 -8.17 29.62
N TYR A 667 -15.77 -9.49 29.69
CA TYR A 667 -16.23 -10.28 30.82
C TYR A 667 -15.54 -9.84 32.11
N PHE A 668 -14.22 -9.64 32.07
CA PHE A 668 -13.44 -9.16 33.21
C PHE A 668 -13.98 -7.84 33.76
N TYR A 669 -14.07 -6.80 32.93
CA TYR A 669 -14.52 -5.49 33.40
C TYR A 669 -16.01 -5.45 33.79
N THR A 670 -16.84 -6.32 33.22
CA THR A 670 -18.28 -6.37 33.50
C THR A 670 -18.59 -7.16 34.77
N HIS A 671 -17.90 -8.27 35.02
CA HIS A 671 -18.27 -9.23 36.08
C HIS A 671 -17.22 -9.40 37.18
N LEU A 672 -15.93 -9.25 36.87
CA LEU A 672 -14.84 -9.51 37.81
C LEU A 672 -14.31 -8.23 38.46
N ALA A 673 -14.07 -7.18 37.67
CA ALA A 673 -13.62 -5.89 38.18
C ALA A 673 -14.53 -5.29 39.27
N PRO A 674 -15.88 -5.38 39.20
CA PRO A 674 -16.75 -4.86 40.26
C PRO A 674 -16.63 -5.61 41.61
N LEU A 675 -16.10 -6.83 41.60
CA LEU A 675 -15.89 -7.61 42.83
C LEU A 675 -14.62 -7.19 43.57
N MET A 676 -13.71 -6.48 42.90
CA MET A 676 -12.43 -6.08 43.47
C MET A 676 -12.60 -4.93 44.47
N PRO A 677 -11.80 -4.91 45.55
CA PRO A 677 -11.81 -3.82 46.52
C PRO A 677 -11.26 -2.52 45.93
N GLU A 678 -11.64 -1.37 46.48
CA GLU A 678 -11.15 -0.04 46.04
C GLU A 678 -9.63 0.11 46.13
N SER A 679 -8.98 -0.66 47.02
CA SER A 679 -7.52 -0.71 47.14
C SER A 679 -6.81 -1.33 45.93
N LEU A 680 -7.55 -1.94 45.00
CA LEU A 680 -7.06 -2.49 43.74
C LEU A 680 -7.72 -1.75 42.57
N PRO A 681 -7.23 -0.56 42.23
CA PRO A 681 -7.83 0.28 41.20
C PRO A 681 -7.76 -0.41 39.83
N VAL A 682 -8.92 -0.51 39.20
CA VAL A 682 -9.13 -0.93 37.80
C VAL A 682 -10.24 -0.07 37.21
N ALA A 683 -10.29 0.04 35.88
CA ALA A 683 -11.35 0.80 35.24
C ALA A 683 -12.72 0.16 35.53
N LYS A 684 -13.72 0.98 35.87
CA LYS A 684 -15.10 0.54 36.08
C LYS A 684 -15.82 0.52 34.73
N CYS A 685 -16.42 -0.61 34.37
CA CYS A 685 -17.32 -0.67 33.23
C CYS A 685 -18.66 -0.04 33.61
N LEU A 686 -19.02 1.05 32.92
CA LEU A 686 -20.27 1.77 33.15
C LEU A 686 -21.40 1.19 32.31
N VAL A 687 -21.11 0.95 31.03
CA VAL A 687 -22.05 0.34 30.07
C VAL A 687 -21.26 -0.54 29.12
N ASN A 688 -21.82 -1.68 28.75
CA ASN A 688 -21.31 -2.51 27.65
C ASN A 688 -22.47 -2.97 26.74
N ARG A 689 -22.18 -3.15 25.46
CA ARG A 689 -23.11 -3.67 24.45
C ARG A 689 -22.42 -4.69 23.58
N ASN A 690 -23.13 -5.78 23.32
CA ASN A 690 -22.76 -6.81 22.36
C ASN A 690 -23.92 -6.96 21.37
N GLU A 691 -23.66 -6.67 20.11
CA GLU A 691 -24.62 -6.88 19.06
C GLU A 691 -24.05 -7.81 18.01
N GLN A 692 -24.82 -8.84 17.70
CA GLN A 692 -24.50 -9.82 16.68
C GLN A 692 -25.35 -9.50 15.45
N ASN A 693 -24.70 -9.06 14.37
CA ASN A 693 -25.39 -8.74 13.14
C ASN A 693 -25.79 -10.01 12.39
N LYS A 694 -26.84 -9.91 11.57
CA LYS A 694 -27.40 -11.04 10.80
C LYS A 694 -26.40 -11.66 9.81
N ASP A 695 -25.40 -10.88 9.43
CA ASP A 695 -24.25 -11.18 8.57
C ASP A 695 -23.08 -11.85 9.33
N GLY A 696 -23.26 -12.20 10.61
CA GLY A 696 -22.31 -12.98 11.41
C GLY A 696 -21.19 -12.15 12.05
N THR A 697 -21.15 -10.83 11.82
CA THR A 697 -20.23 -9.91 12.48
C THR A 697 -20.72 -9.53 13.87
N SER A 698 -19.83 -9.42 14.86
CA SER A 698 -20.19 -9.03 16.24
C SER A 698 -19.55 -7.70 16.61
N VAL A 699 -20.34 -6.69 16.94
CA VAL A 699 -19.84 -5.40 17.46
C VAL A 699 -19.90 -5.43 18.97
N THR A 700 -18.79 -5.11 19.62
CA THR A 700 -18.69 -4.99 21.08
C THR A 700 -18.27 -3.58 21.42
N ALA A 701 -19.00 -2.92 22.32
CA ALA A 701 -18.66 -1.58 22.79
C ALA A 701 -18.68 -1.54 24.31
N MET A 702 -17.71 -0.86 24.91
CA MET A 702 -17.58 -0.69 26.37
C MET A 702 -17.24 0.75 26.71
N LEU A 703 -17.99 1.35 27.63
CA LEU A 703 -17.68 2.63 28.23
C LEU A 703 -17.08 2.39 29.62
N LEU A 704 -15.82 2.78 29.78
CA LEU A 704 -15.02 2.60 31.00
C LEU A 704 -14.78 3.96 31.66
N SER A 705 -14.59 3.97 32.99
CA SER A 705 -14.09 5.15 33.71
C SER A 705 -12.68 5.53 33.25
N ASP A 706 -12.39 6.82 33.09
CA ASP A 706 -11.04 7.29 32.74
C ASP A 706 -10.08 7.23 33.96
N LEU A 707 -9.23 6.21 34.00
CA LEU A 707 -8.22 6.03 35.05
C LEU A 707 -7.25 7.22 35.15
N ARG A 708 -7.04 7.98 34.06
CA ARG A 708 -6.09 9.11 34.06
C ARG A 708 -6.53 10.29 34.92
N GLN A 709 -7.78 10.32 35.38
CA GLN A 709 -8.23 11.31 36.35
C GLN A 709 -7.53 11.14 37.71
N GLN A 710 -7.24 9.90 38.11
CA GLN A 710 -6.56 9.58 39.38
C GLN A 710 -5.09 9.20 39.18
N TYR A 711 -4.77 8.59 38.03
CA TYR A 711 -3.45 8.09 37.67
C TYR A 711 -2.98 8.79 36.37
N PRO A 712 -2.62 10.08 36.40
CA PRO A 712 -2.43 10.89 35.19
C PRO A 712 -1.19 10.50 34.36
N ILE A 713 -0.19 9.87 34.99
CA ILE A 713 1.08 9.51 34.37
C ILE A 713 0.95 8.11 33.74
N ALA A 714 1.05 8.02 32.42
CA ALA A 714 1.21 6.74 31.72
C ALA A 714 2.59 6.16 31.98
N GLY A 715 2.71 4.84 32.10
CA GLY A 715 4.03 4.22 31.97
C GLY A 715 4.56 4.52 30.56
N GLU A 716 5.66 5.26 30.48
CA GLU A 716 6.20 5.79 29.24
C GLU A 716 6.75 4.68 28.30
N LYS A 717 7.03 5.06 27.03
CA LYS A 717 7.75 4.28 25.99
C LYS A 717 9.04 3.62 26.54
N PRO A 718 9.56 2.53 25.91
CA PRO A 718 10.42 1.51 26.53
C PRO A 718 11.57 2.12 27.34
N GLY A 719 11.28 2.30 28.62
CA GLY A 719 12.13 2.88 29.64
C GLY A 719 11.67 2.26 30.95
N ALA A 720 12.62 1.81 31.74
CA ALA A 720 12.31 1.10 32.96
C ALA A 720 11.58 2.01 33.96
N LEU A 721 10.58 1.46 34.67
CA LEU A 721 9.82 2.19 35.68
C LEU A 721 10.74 2.72 36.78
N SER A 722 10.42 3.86 37.39
CA SER A 722 11.16 4.30 38.57
C SER A 722 11.05 3.24 39.70
N PRO A 723 12.04 3.15 40.62
CA PRO A 723 11.97 2.19 41.70
C PRO A 723 10.68 2.26 42.52
N THR A 724 10.14 3.47 42.75
CA THR A 724 8.86 3.67 43.43
C THR A 724 7.70 3.03 42.66
N GLN A 725 7.63 3.26 41.34
CA GLN A 725 6.60 2.69 40.47
C GLN A 725 6.72 1.16 40.36
N VAL A 726 7.94 0.61 40.35
CA VAL A 726 8.16 -0.85 40.39
C VAL A 726 7.57 -1.44 41.67
N LEU A 727 7.86 -0.84 42.82
CA LEU A 727 7.35 -1.34 44.10
C LEU A 727 5.82 -1.24 44.18
N ALA A 728 5.24 -0.13 43.69
CA ALA A 728 3.80 0.06 43.63
C ALA A 728 3.12 -0.95 42.68
N ALA A 729 3.73 -1.25 41.53
CA ALA A 729 3.25 -2.28 40.61
C ALA A 729 3.31 -3.69 41.21
N LEU A 730 4.37 -4.03 41.96
CA LEU A 730 4.45 -5.30 42.69
C LEU A 730 3.39 -5.40 43.79
N ASP A 731 3.10 -4.31 44.47
CA ASP A 731 2.06 -4.25 45.50
C ASP A 731 0.66 -4.42 44.91
N TRP A 732 0.42 -3.85 43.73
CA TRP A 732 -0.81 -4.04 42.98
C TRP A 732 -0.94 -5.49 42.49
N LEU A 733 0.11 -6.06 41.85
CA LEU A 733 0.11 -7.43 41.33
C LEU A 733 -0.09 -8.47 42.44
N SER A 734 0.65 -8.34 43.55
CA SER A 734 0.49 -9.24 44.70
C SER A 734 -0.90 -9.13 45.33
N GLY A 735 -1.48 -7.93 45.35
CA GLY A 735 -2.85 -7.72 45.81
C GLY A 735 -3.89 -8.32 44.86
N PHE A 736 -3.75 -8.14 43.55
CA PHE A 736 -4.62 -8.71 42.52
C PHE A 736 -4.57 -10.25 42.55
N HIS A 737 -3.37 -10.81 42.51
CA HIS A 737 -3.15 -12.26 42.61
C HIS A 737 -3.63 -12.81 43.95
N GLY A 738 -3.40 -12.10 45.07
CA GLY A 738 -3.86 -12.53 46.39
C GLY A 738 -5.37 -12.51 46.49
N PHE A 739 -6.02 -11.49 45.94
CA PHE A 739 -7.48 -11.38 45.94
C PHE A 739 -8.15 -12.53 45.20
N TRP A 740 -7.62 -12.91 44.04
CA TRP A 740 -8.19 -13.97 43.21
C TRP A 740 -7.75 -15.38 43.62
N TRP A 741 -6.65 -15.57 44.34
CA TRP A 741 -6.15 -16.89 44.73
C TRP A 741 -7.19 -17.77 45.46
N PRO A 742 -7.88 -17.32 46.52
CA PRO A 742 -8.94 -18.13 47.14
C PRO A 742 -10.19 -18.28 46.26
N ARG A 743 -10.36 -17.42 45.25
CA ARG A 743 -11.55 -17.35 44.39
C ARG A 743 -11.39 -18.12 43.07
N ALA A 744 -10.16 -18.44 42.66
CA ALA A 744 -9.89 -19.11 41.39
C ALA A 744 -10.65 -20.43 41.25
N LYS A 745 -10.75 -21.20 42.33
CA LYS A 745 -11.48 -22.48 42.37
C LYS A 745 -13.00 -22.35 42.19
N SER A 746 -13.56 -21.16 42.35
CA SER A 746 -14.99 -20.90 42.15
C SER A 746 -15.37 -20.71 40.69
N LEU A 747 -14.39 -20.49 39.81
CA LEU A 747 -14.61 -20.38 38.37
C LEU A 747 -14.93 -21.76 37.79
N LYS A 748 -16.04 -21.87 37.06
CA LYS A 748 -16.47 -23.13 36.45
C LYS A 748 -15.55 -23.49 35.30
N SER A 749 -14.86 -24.63 35.38
CA SER A 749 -13.92 -25.08 34.34
C SER A 749 -14.57 -25.22 32.96
N SER A 750 -15.86 -25.51 32.88
CA SER A 750 -16.60 -25.65 31.62
C SER A 750 -16.82 -24.32 30.89
N SER A 751 -16.78 -23.17 31.59
CA SER A 751 -16.98 -21.83 31.02
C SER A 751 -15.67 -21.09 30.77
N LEU A 752 -14.53 -21.69 31.07
CA LEU A 752 -13.21 -21.12 30.74
C LEU A 752 -12.95 -21.26 29.23
N VAL A 753 -12.28 -20.26 28.66
CA VAL A 753 -11.92 -20.23 27.24
C VAL A 753 -10.68 -21.10 27.01
N LEU A 754 -10.80 -22.09 26.13
CA LEU A 754 -9.71 -22.99 25.75
C LEU A 754 -8.75 -22.30 24.74
N PRO A 755 -7.60 -22.90 24.43
CA PRO A 755 -6.77 -22.44 23.31
C PRO A 755 -7.60 -22.23 22.02
N PRO A 756 -7.32 -21.19 21.21
CA PRO A 756 -8.22 -20.77 20.14
C PRO A 756 -8.64 -21.85 19.14
N LEU A 757 -7.74 -22.78 18.80
CA LEU A 757 -8.04 -23.89 17.88
C LEU A 757 -8.95 -24.95 18.52
N GLU A 758 -8.69 -25.30 19.78
CA GLU A 758 -9.53 -26.22 20.56
C GLU A 758 -10.92 -25.63 20.82
N GLU A 759 -10.98 -24.33 21.08
CA GLU A 759 -12.23 -23.61 21.31
C GLU A 759 -13.12 -23.62 20.06
N VAL A 760 -12.54 -23.44 18.87
CA VAL A 760 -13.26 -23.52 17.59
C VAL A 760 -13.76 -24.94 17.30
N GLN A 761 -12.98 -25.97 17.63
CA GLN A 761 -13.42 -27.37 17.50
C GLN A 761 -14.58 -27.68 18.45
N ARG A 762 -14.58 -27.08 19.65
CA ARG A 762 -15.63 -27.23 20.65
C ARG A 762 -16.93 -26.49 20.28
N ASP A 763 -16.84 -25.32 19.64
CA ASP A 763 -17.99 -24.48 19.27
C ASP A 763 -18.93 -25.10 18.20
N GLY A 764 -18.58 -26.27 17.63
CA GLY A 764 -19.52 -27.11 16.88
C GLY A 764 -20.67 -27.66 17.76
N GLN A 765 -20.52 -27.63 19.09
CA GLN A 765 -21.53 -28.02 20.07
C GLN A 765 -21.53 -27.06 21.27
N VAL A 766 -22.61 -26.27 21.40
CA VAL A 766 -23.06 -25.48 22.57
C VAL A 766 -22.50 -24.04 22.73
N THR A 767 -23.40 -23.07 22.53
CA THR A 767 -23.29 -21.64 22.90
C THR A 767 -23.37 -21.44 24.43
N VAL A 768 -22.24 -21.57 25.14
CA VAL A 768 -22.17 -21.29 26.59
C VAL A 768 -21.54 -19.92 26.83
N ASP A 769 -22.04 -19.16 27.81
CA ASP A 769 -21.44 -17.93 28.35
C ASP A 769 -19.99 -18.19 28.78
N LYS A 770 -19.03 -17.81 27.93
CA LYS A 770 -17.59 -17.95 28.19
C LYS A 770 -17.11 -16.84 29.14
N THR A 771 -16.09 -17.16 29.94
CA THR A 771 -15.57 -16.29 31.00
C THR A 771 -14.17 -15.75 30.68
N VAL A 772 -13.15 -16.19 31.42
CA VAL A 772 -11.72 -15.85 31.24
C VAL A 772 -10.96 -17.01 30.62
N TRP A 773 -9.70 -16.81 30.24
CA TRP A 773 -8.86 -17.87 29.69
C TRP A 773 -8.62 -19.00 30.70
N LEU A 774 -8.64 -20.25 30.22
CA LEU A 774 -8.20 -21.40 31.01
C LEU A 774 -6.74 -21.25 31.41
N ASN A 775 -5.88 -20.88 30.47
CA ASN A 775 -4.50 -20.51 30.73
C ASN A 775 -4.33 -19.03 30.38
N GLY A 776 -4.16 -18.19 31.40
CA GLY A 776 -3.93 -16.77 31.21
C GLY A 776 -2.58 -16.49 30.57
N GLY A 777 -2.46 -15.32 29.96
CA GLY A 777 -1.24 -14.88 29.30
C GLY A 777 -1.24 -15.14 27.79
N TYR A 778 -0.55 -14.27 27.06
CA TYR A 778 -0.43 -14.34 25.61
C TYR A 778 0.65 -15.32 25.12
N THR A 779 1.45 -15.85 26.04
CA THR A 779 2.76 -16.44 25.76
C THR A 779 2.82 -17.95 25.91
N TYR A 780 1.77 -18.58 26.43
CA TYR A 780 1.79 -20.03 26.66
C TYR A 780 1.76 -20.83 25.36
N LEU A 781 2.48 -21.95 25.37
CA LEU A 781 2.90 -22.70 24.18
C LEU A 781 1.74 -23.12 23.26
N ALA A 782 0.60 -23.53 23.79
CA ALA A 782 -0.52 -24.01 22.98
C ALA A 782 -1.09 -22.96 21.99
N THR A 783 -0.80 -21.68 22.20
CA THR A 783 -1.20 -20.59 21.26
C THR A 783 -0.07 -20.15 20.32
N ARG A 784 1.12 -20.76 20.45
CA ARG A 784 2.39 -20.39 19.82
C ARG A 784 3.22 -21.57 19.31
N ARG A 785 2.55 -22.68 19.00
CA ARG A 785 3.23 -23.89 18.50
C ARG A 785 3.99 -23.61 17.21
N LYS A 786 3.42 -22.83 16.29
CA LYS A 786 4.05 -22.52 14.99
C LYS A 786 5.41 -21.85 15.15
N GLU A 787 5.49 -20.88 16.06
CA GLU A 787 6.70 -20.12 16.33
C GLU A 787 7.73 -20.96 17.08
N TYR A 788 7.29 -21.78 18.02
CA TYR A 788 8.16 -22.74 18.70
C TYR A 788 8.72 -23.80 17.73
N THR A 789 7.91 -24.36 16.84
CA THR A 789 8.36 -25.27 15.78
C THR A 789 9.32 -24.59 14.81
N SER A 790 9.20 -23.27 14.61
CA SER A 790 10.17 -22.51 13.81
C SER A 790 11.53 -22.43 14.53
N LEU A 791 11.54 -22.15 15.84
CA LEU A 791 12.76 -22.17 16.65
C LEU A 791 13.44 -23.56 16.61
N ALA A 792 12.66 -24.63 16.77
CA ALA A 792 13.17 -26.00 16.74
C ALA A 792 13.80 -26.40 15.38
N LYS A 793 13.44 -25.71 14.29
CA LYS A 793 14.00 -25.94 12.94
C LYS A 793 15.20 -25.04 12.60
N ASP A 794 15.46 -24.03 13.42
CA ASP A 794 16.54 -23.07 13.20
C ASP A 794 17.80 -23.50 13.98
N TYR A 795 18.60 -24.36 13.37
CA TYR A 795 19.82 -24.92 13.98
C TYR A 795 20.91 -23.86 14.24
N ASP A 796 20.82 -22.68 13.62
CA ASP A 796 21.77 -21.58 13.85
C ASP A 796 21.37 -20.72 15.05
N ALA A 797 20.16 -20.91 15.61
CA ALA A 797 19.68 -20.16 16.76
C ALA A 797 20.31 -20.65 18.07
N GLU A 798 20.86 -19.73 18.87
CA GLU A 798 21.55 -20.05 20.13
C GLU A 798 20.68 -20.82 21.14
N TRP A 799 19.37 -20.59 21.12
CA TRP A 799 18.40 -21.21 22.03
C TRP A 799 17.64 -22.39 21.41
N ASN A 800 18.08 -22.89 20.26
CA ASN A 800 17.56 -24.14 19.68
C ASN A 800 17.87 -25.32 20.60
N GLU A 801 19.11 -25.82 20.61
CA GLU A 801 19.51 -26.99 21.42
C GLU A 801 19.05 -26.89 22.89
N PRO A 802 19.28 -25.78 23.64
CA PRO A 802 18.97 -25.75 25.07
C PRO A 802 17.47 -25.80 25.42
N LEU A 803 16.59 -25.43 24.49
CA LEU A 803 15.14 -25.38 24.74
C LEU A 803 14.36 -26.45 23.98
N THR A 804 14.84 -26.88 22.82
CA THR A 804 14.09 -27.76 21.91
C THR A 804 14.60 -29.19 21.85
N ASP A 805 15.80 -29.47 22.35
CA ASP A 805 16.30 -30.84 22.40
C ASP A 805 15.47 -31.69 23.36
N TRP A 806 15.36 -32.95 22.98
CA TRP A 806 14.65 -33.98 23.73
C TRP A 806 15.34 -34.27 25.06
N VAL A 807 14.55 -34.41 26.12
CA VAL A 807 15.05 -34.88 27.40
C VAL A 807 15.26 -36.40 27.31
N ASP A 808 16.42 -36.88 27.78
CA ASP A 808 16.91 -38.26 27.68
C ASP A 808 15.80 -39.34 27.57
N GLY A 809 15.61 -39.87 26.35
CA GLY A 809 14.73 -41.00 26.06
C GLY A 809 13.25 -40.67 25.77
N GLU A 810 12.88 -39.39 25.69
CA GLU A 810 11.48 -38.94 25.52
C GLU A 810 11.35 -37.93 24.37
N GLU A 811 10.26 -37.98 23.60
CA GLU A 811 9.98 -37.04 22.51
C GLU A 811 9.43 -35.69 23.01
N VAL A 812 9.91 -35.19 24.15
CA VAL A 812 9.47 -33.91 24.75
C VAL A 812 10.67 -33.13 25.25
N SER A 813 10.71 -31.85 24.91
CA SER A 813 11.78 -30.92 25.31
C SER A 813 11.55 -30.30 26.69
N ILE A 814 12.62 -29.78 27.31
CA ILE A 814 12.54 -29.16 28.65
C ILE A 814 11.59 -27.96 28.66
N ALA A 815 11.53 -27.19 27.57
CA ALA A 815 10.68 -26.02 27.45
C ALA A 815 9.18 -26.40 27.33
N GLU A 816 8.88 -27.52 26.67
CA GLU A 816 7.51 -28.08 26.61
C GLU A 816 7.04 -28.57 27.98
N ILE A 817 7.92 -29.24 28.73
CA ILE A 817 7.63 -29.68 30.11
C ILE A 817 7.39 -28.45 31.01
N ALA A 818 8.22 -27.41 30.91
CA ALA A 818 8.03 -26.17 31.65
C ALA A 818 6.67 -25.50 31.35
N ALA A 819 6.31 -25.38 30.08
CA ALA A 819 5.02 -24.83 29.67
C ALA A 819 3.83 -25.68 30.17
N ALA A 820 3.95 -27.01 30.10
CA ALA A 820 2.92 -27.94 30.59
C ALA A 820 2.77 -27.92 32.12
N PHE A 821 3.87 -27.73 32.86
CA PHE A 821 3.85 -27.58 34.32
C PHE A 821 3.06 -26.34 34.75
N LEU A 822 3.25 -25.21 34.05
CA LEU A 822 2.60 -23.94 34.34
C LEU A 822 1.15 -23.85 33.85
N ALA A 823 0.70 -24.78 33.00
CA ALA A 823 -0.64 -24.75 32.41
C ALA A 823 -1.71 -25.28 33.38
N PRO A 824 -2.79 -24.52 33.64
CA PRO A 824 -3.97 -25.04 34.32
C PRO A 824 -4.64 -26.16 33.52
N LYS A 825 -5.11 -27.21 34.19
CA LYS A 825 -5.80 -28.35 33.57
C LYS A 825 -7.29 -28.35 33.93
N THR A 826 -8.15 -28.72 32.98
CA THR A 826 -9.60 -28.87 33.19
C THR A 826 -9.99 -30.19 33.83
N SER A 827 -9.12 -31.20 33.74
CA SER A 827 -9.29 -32.52 34.33
C SER A 827 -7.94 -33.10 34.75
N GLY A 828 -7.94 -33.97 35.77
CA GLY A 828 -6.72 -34.51 36.37
C GLY A 828 -6.05 -33.56 37.38
N ARG A 829 -4.96 -34.04 38.01
CA ARG A 829 -4.21 -33.26 38.99
C ARG A 829 -3.28 -32.28 38.27
N SER A 830 -3.40 -30.98 38.56
CA SER A 830 -2.46 -29.96 38.07
C SER A 830 -1.36 -29.74 39.12
N PRO A 831 -0.06 -29.70 38.75
CA PRO A 831 1.03 -29.46 39.70
C PRO A 831 0.91 -28.14 40.45
N ILE A 832 0.20 -27.19 39.84
CA ILE A 832 0.04 -25.81 40.34
C ILE A 832 -1.32 -25.55 40.99
N GLU A 833 -2.21 -26.53 41.08
CA GLU A 833 -3.62 -26.38 41.51
C GLU A 833 -3.80 -25.64 42.84
N GLY A 834 -2.87 -25.83 43.78
CA GLY A 834 -2.89 -25.14 45.08
C GLY A 834 -2.55 -23.65 45.03
N TYR A 835 -1.91 -23.19 43.96
CA TYR A 835 -1.32 -21.86 43.82
C TYR A 835 -1.93 -21.04 42.68
N GLN A 836 -2.94 -21.59 42.00
CA GLN A 836 -3.63 -20.94 40.90
C GLN A 836 -4.37 -19.69 41.37
N THR A 837 -4.21 -18.62 40.61
CA THR A 837 -4.93 -17.36 40.76
C THR A 837 -5.35 -16.85 39.38
N LEU A 838 -6.09 -15.73 39.35
CA LEU A 838 -6.30 -14.98 38.12
C LEU A 838 -5.08 -14.10 37.87
N ILE A 839 -4.47 -14.21 36.70
CA ILE A 839 -3.34 -13.36 36.28
C ILE A 839 -3.79 -12.30 35.27
N HIS A 840 -3.04 -11.22 35.14
CA HIS A 840 -3.29 -10.16 34.17
C HIS A 840 -2.95 -10.61 32.75
N GLY A 841 -1.82 -11.30 32.55
CA GLY A 841 -1.44 -11.93 31.29
C GLY A 841 -0.73 -11.05 30.23
N ASP A 842 -0.68 -9.72 30.42
CA ASP A 842 0.09 -8.78 29.59
C ASP A 842 0.68 -7.65 30.41
N VAL A 843 1.37 -8.01 31.49
CA VAL A 843 1.97 -7.04 32.42
C VAL A 843 3.19 -6.39 31.78
N LYS A 844 3.15 -5.07 31.63
CA LYS A 844 4.24 -4.21 31.15
C LYS A 844 3.97 -2.75 31.53
N SER A 845 4.99 -1.91 31.48
CA SER A 845 4.91 -0.47 31.78
C SER A 845 3.90 0.24 30.91
N GLU A 846 3.75 -0.16 29.65
CA GLU A 846 2.78 0.41 28.71
C GLU A 846 1.32 0.08 29.05
N ASN A 847 1.06 -0.84 30.00
CA ASN A 847 -0.27 -1.28 30.41
C ASN A 847 -0.62 -0.84 31.85
N LEU A 848 0.06 0.20 32.37
CA LEU A 848 -0.27 0.78 33.67
C LEU A 848 -0.23 2.31 33.67
N PHE A 849 -1.05 2.90 34.53
CA PHE A 849 -1.01 4.30 34.92
C PHE A 849 -0.51 4.44 36.35
N THR A 850 0.12 5.58 36.67
CA THR A 850 0.65 5.89 38.00
C THR A 850 0.19 7.26 38.48
N THR A 851 0.15 7.44 39.79
CA THR A 851 -0.03 8.77 40.41
C THR A 851 1.19 9.66 40.11
N SER A 852 1.05 10.97 40.31
CA SER A 852 2.16 11.91 40.09
C SER A 852 3.40 11.61 40.96
N SER A 853 3.22 10.93 42.10
CA SER A 853 4.33 10.51 42.96
C SER A 853 4.86 9.11 42.65
N GLY A 854 4.17 8.35 41.80
CA GLY A 854 4.50 6.97 41.43
C GLY A 854 4.27 5.92 42.51
N ASN A 855 3.65 6.29 43.64
CA ASN A 855 3.44 5.41 44.80
C ASN A 855 2.25 4.46 44.66
N GLU A 856 1.35 4.71 43.71
CA GLU A 856 0.18 3.89 43.42
C GLU A 856 0.04 3.74 41.90
N VAL A 857 -0.45 2.58 41.48
CA VAL A 857 -0.64 2.25 40.06
C VAL A 857 -2.00 1.64 39.81
N ALA A 858 -2.48 1.76 38.57
CA ALA A 858 -3.66 1.07 38.07
C ALA A 858 -3.31 0.39 36.74
N PHE A 859 -3.49 -0.92 36.67
CA PHE A 859 -3.30 -1.69 35.45
C PHE A 859 -4.56 -1.67 34.56
N TYR A 860 -4.34 -1.82 33.25
CA TYR A 860 -5.39 -1.93 32.24
C TYR A 860 -4.98 -2.93 31.16
N ASP A 861 -5.89 -3.21 30.22
CA ASP A 861 -5.71 -4.19 29.12
C ASP A 861 -5.71 -5.66 29.58
N PHE A 862 -6.84 -6.11 30.16
CA PHE A 862 -7.03 -7.48 30.66
C PHE A 862 -7.45 -8.49 29.58
N GLN A 863 -6.99 -8.31 28.34
CA GLN A 863 -7.33 -9.17 27.18
C GLN A 863 -6.90 -10.63 27.33
N TYR A 864 -5.84 -10.85 28.11
CA TYR A 864 -5.24 -12.15 28.32
C TYR A 864 -5.37 -12.63 29.77
N THR A 865 -6.34 -12.09 30.52
CA THR A 865 -6.59 -12.53 31.89
C THR A 865 -7.18 -13.94 31.93
N GLY A 866 -6.70 -14.76 32.84
CA GLY A 866 -7.07 -16.17 32.96
C GLY A 866 -6.45 -16.83 34.18
N LEU A 867 -6.69 -18.12 34.37
CA LEU A 867 -6.03 -18.85 35.44
C LEU A 867 -4.53 -19.01 35.16
N GLY A 868 -3.71 -18.97 36.20
CA GLY A 868 -2.28 -19.18 36.10
C GLY A 868 -1.59 -18.97 37.43
N LEU A 869 -0.25 -18.91 37.40
CA LEU A 869 0.55 -18.52 38.54
C LEU A 869 0.94 -17.05 38.43
N GLY A 870 0.83 -16.30 39.53
CA GLY A 870 1.22 -14.88 39.54
C GLY A 870 2.68 -14.62 39.16
N VAL A 871 3.57 -15.62 39.29
CA VAL A 871 4.97 -15.53 38.84
C VAL A 871 5.11 -15.43 37.31
N CYS A 872 4.13 -15.89 36.53
CA CYS A 872 4.14 -15.74 35.07
C CYS A 872 4.05 -14.25 34.66
N ASP A 873 3.21 -13.48 35.37
CA ASP A 873 3.14 -12.02 35.20
C ASP A 873 4.43 -11.33 35.67
N LEU A 874 5.03 -11.81 36.76
CA LEU A 874 6.31 -11.28 37.25
C LEU A 874 7.44 -11.50 36.24
N ALA A 875 7.51 -12.66 35.56
CA ALA A 875 8.61 -12.98 34.65
C ALA A 875 8.66 -11.96 33.51
N LYS A 876 7.47 -11.66 32.96
CA LYS A 876 7.29 -10.62 31.96
C LYS A 876 7.57 -9.22 32.52
N PHE A 877 7.06 -8.88 33.70
CA PHE A 877 7.26 -7.57 34.32
C PHE A 877 8.74 -7.27 34.61
N PHE A 878 9.47 -8.23 35.17
CA PHE A 878 10.89 -8.09 35.48
C PHE A 878 11.73 -7.92 34.22
N THR A 879 11.37 -8.64 33.15
CA THR A 879 12.07 -8.51 31.88
C THR A 879 11.75 -7.19 31.18
N CYS A 880 10.48 -6.78 31.14
CA CYS A 880 10.05 -5.66 30.29
C CYS A 880 10.02 -4.30 30.98
N SER A 881 9.96 -4.23 32.31
CA SER A 881 9.58 -2.99 33.00
C SER A 881 10.38 -2.66 34.25
N VAL A 882 11.05 -3.65 34.86
CA VAL A 882 11.92 -3.40 36.03
C VAL A 882 13.30 -2.93 35.55
N PRO A 883 13.86 -1.85 36.11
CA PRO A 883 15.22 -1.43 35.80
C PRO A 883 16.25 -2.52 36.14
N LEU A 884 17.20 -2.75 35.24
CA LEU A 884 18.25 -3.76 35.43
C LEU A 884 19.02 -3.57 36.76
N ASN A 885 19.32 -2.33 37.15
CA ASN A 885 20.00 -2.02 38.41
C ASN A 885 19.20 -2.35 39.69
N MET A 886 17.93 -2.71 39.56
CA MET A 886 17.12 -3.26 40.67
C MET A 886 17.18 -4.79 40.73
N LEU A 887 17.60 -5.45 39.65
CA LEU A 887 17.68 -6.90 39.55
C LEU A 887 19.09 -7.40 39.90
N VAL A 888 20.11 -6.73 39.39
CA VAL A 888 21.53 -7.13 39.51
C VAL A 888 22.35 -6.08 40.26
N ALA A 889 23.43 -6.53 40.92
CA ALA A 889 24.33 -5.65 41.66
C ALA A 889 25.25 -4.82 40.74
N ASP A 890 25.74 -5.45 39.67
CA ASP A 890 26.62 -4.83 38.67
C ASP A 890 25.86 -4.52 37.39
N GLN A 891 26.21 -3.43 36.70
CA GLN A 891 25.60 -3.09 35.41
C GLN A 891 25.94 -4.09 34.29
N HIS A 892 27.02 -4.85 34.45
CA HIS A 892 27.41 -5.88 33.49
C HIS A 892 26.83 -7.23 33.88
N VAL A 893 26.02 -7.83 32.99
CA VAL A 893 25.42 -9.14 33.21
C VAL A 893 26.36 -10.22 32.64
N PRO A 894 26.88 -11.15 33.46
CA PRO A 894 27.69 -12.26 32.97
C PRO A 894 26.83 -13.26 32.16
N ARG A 895 27.46 -14.14 31.37
CA ARG A 895 26.76 -15.15 30.57
C ARG A 895 25.86 -16.07 31.39
N GLU A 896 26.21 -16.32 32.65
CA GLU A 896 25.45 -17.14 33.60
C GLU A 896 25.32 -16.40 34.92
N LEU A 897 24.11 -16.36 35.44
CA LEU A 897 23.80 -15.58 36.64
C LEU A 897 22.85 -16.37 37.55
N SER A 898 23.26 -16.61 38.80
CA SER A 898 22.35 -17.10 39.85
C SER A 898 21.44 -15.96 40.34
N MET A 899 20.32 -16.29 40.99
CA MET A 899 19.41 -15.29 41.56
C MET A 899 20.17 -14.32 42.46
N GLN A 900 20.06 -13.02 42.16
CA GLN A 900 20.76 -11.95 42.88
C GLN A 900 19.90 -11.37 44.00
N ASP A 901 20.52 -10.63 44.93
CA ASP A 901 19.84 -9.99 46.05
C ASP A 901 18.72 -9.03 45.61
N GLY A 902 18.90 -8.31 44.51
CA GLY A 902 17.92 -7.37 43.95
C GLY A 902 16.63 -8.09 43.54
N GLU A 903 16.76 -9.06 42.64
CA GLU A 903 15.70 -9.99 42.22
C GLU A 903 15.00 -10.62 43.45
N GLN A 904 15.77 -11.19 44.38
CA GLN A 904 15.22 -11.85 45.57
C GLN A 904 14.43 -10.90 46.47
N LYS A 905 14.89 -9.66 46.67
CA LYS A 905 14.19 -8.65 47.49
C LYS A 905 12.83 -8.30 46.89
N LEU A 906 12.76 -8.10 45.58
CA LEU A 906 11.51 -7.80 44.89
C LEU A 906 10.52 -8.97 44.97
N LEU A 907 11.01 -10.20 44.73
CA LEU A 907 10.21 -11.42 44.86
C LEU A 907 9.70 -11.62 46.30
N ARG A 908 10.53 -11.39 47.32
CA ARG A 908 10.12 -11.49 48.73
C ARG A 908 9.06 -10.48 49.10
N ARG A 909 9.11 -9.25 48.57
CA ARG A 909 8.07 -8.24 48.78
C ARG A 909 6.74 -8.74 48.24
N TYR A 910 6.72 -9.14 46.97
CA TYR A 910 5.53 -9.69 46.33
C TYR A 910 4.99 -10.91 47.08
N TRP A 911 5.86 -11.86 47.42
CA TRP A 911 5.50 -13.12 48.08
C TRP A 911 4.88 -12.93 49.47
N LYS A 912 5.40 -12.00 50.28
CA LYS A 912 4.83 -11.69 51.60
C LYS A 912 3.41 -11.13 51.45
N ARG A 913 3.26 -10.09 50.62
CA ARG A 913 1.97 -9.42 50.41
C ARG A 913 0.93 -10.33 49.76
N LEU A 914 1.34 -11.20 48.83
CA LEU A 914 0.48 -12.20 48.20
C LEU A 914 -0.21 -13.09 49.24
N GLN A 915 0.56 -13.61 50.20
CA GLN A 915 0.06 -14.47 51.27
C GLN A 915 -0.80 -13.70 52.27
N GLU A 916 -0.42 -12.47 52.61
CA GLU A 916 -1.21 -11.57 53.47
C GLU A 916 -2.60 -11.32 52.89
N VAL A 917 -2.69 -11.01 51.59
CA VAL A 917 -3.96 -10.73 50.91
C VAL A 917 -4.75 -12.00 50.63
N GLY A 918 -4.10 -13.06 50.14
CA GLY A 918 -4.73 -14.32 49.78
C GLY A 918 -5.13 -15.20 50.97
N LYS A 919 -4.56 -14.92 52.15
CA LYS A 919 -4.73 -15.72 53.39
C LYS A 919 -4.43 -17.21 53.18
N GLN A 920 -3.43 -17.49 52.35
CA GLN A 920 -2.94 -18.83 52.03
C GLN A 920 -1.42 -18.85 52.15
N GLU A 921 -0.86 -20.01 52.49
CA GLU A 921 0.58 -20.19 52.61
C GLU A 921 1.18 -20.58 51.25
N TYR A 922 2.27 -19.91 50.87
CA TYR A 922 3.08 -20.26 49.72
C TYR A 922 4.48 -20.57 50.21
N ASN A 923 4.90 -21.83 50.25
CA ASN A 923 6.26 -22.13 50.67
C ASN A 923 7.29 -21.42 49.75
N TRP A 924 8.28 -20.74 50.33
CA TRP A 924 9.25 -19.94 49.58
C TRP A 924 10.05 -20.76 48.55
N ALA A 925 10.43 -22.00 48.89
CA ALA A 925 11.18 -22.85 47.96
C ALA A 925 10.33 -23.27 46.76
N ILE A 926 9.04 -23.58 47.00
CA ILE A 926 8.09 -23.89 45.93
C ILE A 926 7.84 -22.65 45.06
N PHE A 927 7.69 -21.47 45.68
CA PHE A 927 7.54 -20.20 44.98
C PHE A 927 8.72 -19.91 44.05
N VAL A 928 9.95 -20.10 44.53
CA VAL A 928 11.16 -19.91 43.72
C VAL A 928 11.21 -20.91 42.55
N ARG A 929 10.86 -22.18 42.76
CA ARG A 929 10.77 -23.15 41.67
C ARG A 929 9.78 -22.72 40.59
N HIS A 930 8.60 -22.27 41.00
CA HIS A 930 7.60 -21.77 40.06
C HIS A 930 8.08 -20.50 39.32
N TRP A 931 8.79 -19.60 40.01
CA TRP A 931 9.42 -18.43 39.41
C TRP A 931 10.44 -18.79 38.34
N GLU A 932 11.33 -19.73 38.63
CA GLU A 932 12.36 -20.18 37.69
C GLU A 932 11.75 -20.88 36.47
N THR A 933 10.72 -21.72 36.68
CA THR A 933 9.96 -22.31 35.56
C THR A 933 9.28 -21.25 34.70
N ALA A 934 8.75 -20.18 35.29
CA ALA A 934 8.16 -19.07 34.55
C ALA A 934 9.20 -18.30 33.73
N LEU A 935 10.44 -18.14 34.21
CA LEU A 935 11.53 -17.54 33.44
C LEU A 935 11.92 -18.40 32.23
N VAL A 936 11.97 -19.72 32.39
CA VAL A 936 12.27 -20.65 31.29
C VAL A 936 11.20 -20.59 30.20
N ASP A 937 9.91 -20.64 30.56
CA ASP A 937 8.82 -20.50 29.57
C ASP A 937 8.78 -19.11 28.92
N TRP A 938 9.08 -18.05 29.68
CA TRP A 938 9.16 -16.69 29.14
C TRP A 938 10.31 -16.55 28.13
N LEU A 939 11.49 -17.12 28.42
CA LEU A 939 12.59 -17.13 27.46
C LEU A 939 12.25 -17.96 26.23
N ARG A 940 11.62 -19.13 26.38
CA ARG A 940 11.12 -19.92 25.23
C ARG A 940 10.24 -19.07 24.32
N PHE A 941 9.33 -18.31 24.89
CA PHE A 941 8.51 -17.39 24.12
C PHE A 941 9.35 -16.34 23.38
N GLN A 942 10.27 -15.64 24.06
CA GLN A 942 11.13 -14.63 23.41
C GLN A 942 12.05 -15.23 22.34
N ALA A 943 12.67 -16.38 22.57
CA ALA A 943 13.51 -17.06 21.59
C ALA A 943 12.72 -17.41 20.31
N SER A 944 11.44 -17.78 20.45
CA SER A 944 10.58 -18.13 19.30
C SER A 944 9.97 -16.93 18.54
N TRP A 945 9.92 -15.75 19.16
CA TRP A 945 9.17 -14.58 18.62
C TRP A 945 10.03 -13.33 18.42
N GLY A 946 11.01 -13.11 19.28
CA GLY A 946 11.90 -11.96 19.32
C GLY A 946 12.28 -11.58 20.76
N PHE A 947 13.39 -10.87 20.92
CA PHE A 947 13.91 -10.44 22.22
C PHE A 947 13.67 -8.95 22.49
N TRP A 948 13.30 -8.61 23.74
CA TRP A 948 13.16 -7.24 24.21
C TRP A 948 13.20 -7.15 25.75
N GLY A 949 13.61 -5.98 26.27
CA GLY A 949 13.75 -5.72 27.69
C GLY A 949 15.12 -6.14 28.22
N ASN A 950 15.17 -6.58 29.48
CA ASN A 950 16.37 -7.10 30.15
C ASN A 950 16.72 -8.52 29.65
N THR A 951 16.89 -8.68 28.34
CA THR A 951 17.14 -9.99 27.71
C THR A 951 18.41 -10.64 28.23
N GLU A 952 19.52 -9.90 28.34
CA GLU A 952 20.79 -10.44 28.84
C GLU A 952 20.65 -11.03 30.25
N TRP A 953 19.87 -10.38 31.12
CA TRP A 953 19.55 -10.90 32.46
C TRP A 953 18.70 -12.17 32.41
N LEU A 954 17.64 -12.18 31.59
CA LEU A 954 16.78 -13.34 31.42
C LEU A 954 17.57 -14.55 30.90
N GLU A 955 18.36 -14.35 29.85
CA GLU A 955 19.22 -15.36 29.25
C GLU A 955 20.23 -15.91 30.26
N ALA A 956 20.92 -15.03 31.00
CA ALA A 956 21.89 -15.44 32.00
C ALA A 956 21.26 -16.22 33.17
N ARG A 957 20.07 -15.80 33.63
CA ARG A 957 19.30 -16.51 34.65
C ARG A 957 18.88 -17.90 34.17
N VAL A 958 18.33 -18.00 32.95
CA VAL A 958 17.86 -19.28 32.41
C VAL A 958 19.01 -20.25 32.16
N ARG A 959 20.19 -19.80 31.70
CA ARG A 959 21.36 -20.69 31.60
C ARG A 959 21.75 -21.28 32.95
N SER A 960 21.71 -20.48 34.01
CA SER A 960 21.96 -20.97 35.37
C SER A 960 20.91 -21.97 35.83
N ILE A 961 19.63 -21.75 35.51
CA ILE A 961 18.52 -22.64 35.88
C ILE A 961 18.62 -23.97 35.13
N LEU A 962 18.88 -23.95 33.82
CA LEU A 962 19.00 -25.17 32.99
C LEU A 962 20.20 -26.05 33.38
N LYS A 963 21.19 -25.50 34.10
CA LYS A 963 22.32 -26.27 34.66
C LYS A 963 22.02 -26.88 36.03
N ASP A 964 20.97 -26.44 36.72
CA ASP A 964 20.56 -26.98 38.01
C ASP A 964 19.82 -28.32 37.80
N GLN A 965 20.49 -29.41 38.14
CA GLN A 965 19.93 -30.77 37.99
C GLN A 965 18.76 -31.02 38.95
N ASP A 966 18.80 -30.46 40.17
CA ASP A 966 17.71 -30.64 41.14
C ASP A 966 16.44 -29.97 40.63
N TRP A 967 16.56 -28.82 39.96
CA TRP A 967 15.44 -28.15 39.30
C TRP A 967 14.89 -28.98 38.13
N ARG A 968 15.76 -29.52 37.26
CA ARG A 968 15.34 -30.33 36.09
C ARG A 968 14.61 -31.60 36.53
N ASP A 969 15.18 -32.35 37.46
CA ASP A 969 14.59 -33.59 37.97
C ASP A 969 13.23 -33.33 38.63
N ALA A 970 13.14 -32.26 39.43
CA ALA A 970 11.89 -31.86 40.06
C ALA A 970 10.83 -31.47 39.01
N LEU A 971 11.19 -30.73 37.96
CA LEU A 971 10.26 -30.35 36.90
C LEU A 971 9.75 -31.59 36.16
N ILE A 972 10.65 -32.48 35.75
CA ILE A 972 10.36 -33.71 35.00
C ILE A 972 9.45 -34.65 35.80
N SER A 973 9.68 -34.81 37.10
CA SER A 973 8.89 -35.71 37.95
C SER A 973 7.43 -35.28 38.16
N ASN A 974 7.12 -34.00 37.94
CA ASN A 974 5.82 -33.42 38.27
C ASN A 974 4.86 -33.34 37.07
N VAL A 975 5.29 -33.72 35.87
CA VAL A 975 4.48 -33.63 34.66
C VAL A 975 4.29 -35.00 34.03
N ASP A 976 3.02 -35.35 33.78
CA ASP A 976 2.67 -36.56 33.04
C ASP A 976 3.01 -36.40 31.55
N LYS A 977 4.12 -37.00 31.13
CA LYS A 977 4.67 -36.89 29.76
C LYS A 977 3.76 -37.48 28.70
N ALA A 978 2.97 -38.52 29.03
CA ALA A 978 2.03 -39.16 28.11
C ALA A 978 0.88 -38.21 27.70
N SER A 979 0.57 -37.21 28.53
CA SER A 979 -0.45 -36.18 28.22
C SER A 979 0.06 -35.08 27.27
N ILE A 980 1.36 -35.00 27.02
CA ILE A 980 1.97 -33.99 26.14
C ILE A 980 2.03 -34.51 24.69
N SER A 981 2.39 -35.78 24.48
CA SER A 981 2.58 -36.35 23.13
C SER A 981 1.29 -36.63 22.35
N GLN A 982 0.11 -36.65 23.00
CA GLN A 982 -1.19 -36.90 22.34
C GLN A 982 -1.80 -35.65 21.68
N SER A 983 -1.09 -34.52 21.64
CA SER A 983 -1.63 -33.23 21.20
C SER A 983 -1.15 -32.76 19.82
N ASP A 984 -0.53 -33.66 19.04
CA ASP A 984 -0.07 -33.41 17.67
C ASP A 984 -1.07 -33.84 16.58
#